data_AF-A0A0J9R8R3-F1
#
_entry.id   AF-A0A0J9R8R3-F1
#
_cell.length_a   1.000
_cell.length_b   1.000
_cell.length_c   1.000
_cell.angle_alpha   90.00
_cell.angle_beta   90.00
_cell.angle_gamma   90.00
#
_symmetry.space_group_name_H-M   'P 1'
#
loop_
_entity.id
_entity.type
_entity.pdbx_description
1 polymer ?
#
loop_
_entity_poly.entity_id
_entity_poly.type
_entity_poly.pdbx_seq_one_letter_code
_entity_poly.pdbx_strand_id
1 'polypeptide(L)'
;MSENHDSLGASVAYSELVATDQKDIILLIDVESAVSICSACVANKSANPVDVLTLWFTKLLGAYIDESGRCVLAAREMCKWFTIEAQTGNEVNSSHIKLMSAAQEFVSAFRDRLLEAGERLVHILSYLVFIIIDFCLVSDKSHCQIVVDLQLGTLSLVKDSIINLTEVHPRLATLMQKIMETADTEGTRTGDLQLSVQTAETLAHICLHFMSTWHANPTDEKMPNWLRETVLHLCDVAINHLNSTFGNDKPNVPAENIEELVDGIRSYILLLYHILQKGVVYVDDDVAACLMDLIMCEQARPSYYSEIEKQQLISVLVRPHVLDILELVYTFQKCQDYLISSALGTPQFDDFDACMDFINAVSTDDADVLPSTCLTLQQIFEYLFKDAKNFVNGERYNQVLDAFGLLLYLVGNIELHRYFCAGIFQKDFITSQVCADILMLCFRLKEANKCWTDRGIKEAIAYWHKCNNSYAMFSTNPSQLHVQRFLRYFHCLGKQELPVISIQNFRLLSAVAEADDHLGMKILKRLELISSSAPTKIELYYEVVALLELLVHHDQIDCSHWFQRTSEMAKKLLGIDKSVSFANAYFKLLARANGSTQLLILRGLPTNVGCTNWNREKFLDSCKVSYDGQLRAFSARHAIDPLFKALQDVSATVVDGSFDLSKSSYIRHGDHRCPVSSLKRRRSELAPNEILRKIYEASIQLAQCTANFDPADWELHKKVMANLSGIVP
;
A
#
# COMPACT_ATOMS: atom_id res chain seq x y z
N MET A 1 -81.44 11.35 -35.21
CA MET A 1 -81.68 11.53 -33.77
C MET A 1 -80.33 11.72 -33.12
N SER A 2 -79.77 12.91 -33.29
CA SER A 2 -78.53 13.37 -32.66
C SER A 2 -78.91 13.99 -31.32
N GLU A 3 -78.46 13.39 -30.23
CA GLU A 3 -78.49 14.07 -28.94
C GLU A 3 -77.23 14.93 -28.83
N ASN A 4 -77.48 16.24 -28.82
CA ASN A 4 -76.51 17.28 -28.49
C ASN A 4 -76.02 17.06 -27.06
N HIS A 5 -74.73 16.79 -26.91
CA HIS A 5 -73.97 17.32 -25.79
C HIS A 5 -73.16 18.50 -26.31
N ASP A 6 -73.79 19.68 -26.25
CA ASP A 6 -73.11 20.97 -26.35
C ASP A 6 -72.18 21.09 -25.13
N SER A 7 -70.88 20.85 -25.31
CA SER A 7 -69.88 21.40 -24.40
C SER A 7 -69.65 22.87 -24.79
N LEU A 8 -70.32 23.78 -24.10
CA LEU A 8 -69.93 25.19 -24.04
C LEU A 8 -68.54 25.29 -23.39
N GLY A 9 -67.49 25.04 -24.17
CA GLY A 9 -66.12 25.38 -23.80
C GLY A 9 -65.88 26.84 -24.15
N ALA A 10 -65.89 27.73 -23.15
CA ALA A 10 -65.34 29.06 -23.33
C ALA A 10 -63.89 28.91 -23.82
N SER A 11 -63.60 29.45 -25.01
CA SER A 11 -62.25 29.48 -25.58
C SER A 11 -61.41 30.45 -24.75
N VAL A 12 -60.84 29.97 -23.64
CA VAL A 12 -60.00 30.79 -22.76
C VAL A 12 -58.72 31.17 -23.49
N ALA A 13 -58.43 32.47 -23.59
CA ALA A 13 -57.20 32.95 -24.20
C ALA A 13 -56.02 32.85 -23.22
N TYR A 14 -54.78 32.81 -23.72
CA TYR A 14 -53.57 32.76 -22.86
C TYR A 14 -53.50 33.92 -21.85
N SER A 15 -53.94 35.13 -22.22
CA SER A 15 -54.03 36.27 -21.31
C SER A 15 -55.02 36.06 -20.15
N GLU A 16 -56.09 35.31 -20.38
CA GLU A 16 -57.09 34.97 -19.36
C GLU A 16 -56.56 33.87 -18.43
N LEU A 17 -55.82 32.89 -18.98
CA LEU A 17 -55.11 31.87 -18.19
C LEU A 17 -54.07 32.51 -17.25
N VAL A 18 -53.33 33.52 -17.72
CA VAL A 18 -52.37 34.28 -16.90
C VAL A 18 -53.09 35.02 -15.76
N ALA A 19 -54.26 35.59 -16.00
CA ALA A 19 -55.01 36.40 -15.04
C ALA A 19 -55.82 35.60 -13.98
N THR A 20 -56.15 34.33 -14.24
CA THR A 20 -57.06 33.53 -13.38
C THR A 20 -56.37 33.01 -12.12
N ASP A 21 -56.78 33.33 -10.89
CA ASP A 21 -56.06 32.90 -9.68
C ASP A 21 -55.88 31.37 -9.55
N GLN A 22 -54.75 30.94 -8.95
CA GLN A 22 -54.37 29.51 -8.86
C GLN A 22 -55.47 28.61 -8.28
N LYS A 23 -56.24 29.11 -7.32
CA LYS A 23 -57.33 28.37 -6.65
C LYS A 23 -58.56 28.17 -7.55
N ASP A 24 -58.76 29.05 -8.52
CA ASP A 24 -59.93 29.06 -9.40
C ASP A 24 -59.65 28.33 -10.72
N ILE A 25 -58.38 28.08 -11.05
CA ILE A 25 -57.95 27.43 -12.29
C ILE A 25 -58.57 26.04 -12.47
N ILE A 26 -58.54 25.19 -11.43
CA ILE A 26 -59.05 23.81 -11.48
C ILE A 26 -60.56 23.78 -11.79
N LEU A 27 -61.29 24.83 -11.41
CA LEU A 27 -62.73 24.93 -11.63
C LEU A 27 -63.10 25.40 -13.05
N LEU A 28 -62.15 26.00 -13.76
CA LEU A 28 -62.41 26.74 -14.99
C LEU A 28 -61.73 26.12 -16.22
N ILE A 29 -60.58 25.46 -16.05
CA ILE A 29 -59.74 24.98 -17.15
C ILE A 29 -59.18 23.61 -16.74
N ASP A 30 -59.27 22.63 -17.63
CA ASP A 30 -58.60 21.34 -17.41
C ASP A 30 -57.13 21.37 -17.91
N VAL A 31 -56.33 20.40 -17.47
CA VAL A 31 -54.91 20.32 -17.80
C VAL A 31 -54.68 20.27 -19.31
N GLU A 32 -55.51 19.52 -20.05
CA GLU A 32 -55.36 19.34 -21.51
C GLU A 32 -55.63 20.64 -22.28
N SER A 33 -56.65 21.39 -21.87
CA SER A 33 -56.95 22.71 -22.44
C SER A 33 -55.85 23.71 -22.13
N ALA A 34 -55.33 23.73 -20.89
CA ALA A 34 -54.21 24.58 -20.51
C ALA A 34 -52.95 24.28 -21.35
N VAL A 35 -52.61 23.00 -21.53
CA VAL A 35 -51.50 22.57 -22.40
C VAL A 35 -51.74 22.99 -23.86
N SER A 36 -52.94 22.79 -24.39
CA SER A 36 -53.29 23.14 -25.77
C SER A 36 -53.17 24.64 -26.04
N ILE A 37 -53.67 25.48 -25.13
CA ILE A 37 -53.56 26.95 -25.19
C ILE A 37 -52.08 27.36 -25.19
N CYS A 38 -51.28 26.85 -24.25
CA CYS A 38 -49.85 27.15 -24.16
C CYS A 38 -49.08 26.70 -25.41
N SER A 39 -49.31 25.49 -25.90
CA SER A 39 -48.67 24.97 -27.12
C SER A 39 -49.02 25.78 -28.36
N ALA A 40 -50.28 26.18 -28.53
CA ALA A 40 -50.71 27.03 -29.63
C ALA A 40 -50.03 28.41 -29.58
N CYS A 41 -49.87 28.97 -28.37
CA CYS A 41 -49.21 30.26 -28.18
C CYS A 41 -47.72 30.23 -28.51
N VAL A 42 -47.01 29.16 -28.11
CA VAL A 42 -45.60 28.93 -28.44
C VAL A 42 -45.43 28.73 -29.96
N ALA A 43 -46.25 27.87 -30.57
CA ALA A 43 -46.17 27.58 -32.01
C ALA A 43 -46.40 28.83 -32.88
N ASN A 44 -47.34 29.70 -32.48
CA ASN A 44 -47.65 30.94 -33.17
C ASN A 44 -46.71 32.11 -32.80
N LYS A 45 -45.68 31.87 -31.98
CA LYS A 45 -44.73 32.88 -31.47
C LYS A 45 -45.41 34.06 -30.76
N SER A 46 -46.61 33.84 -30.21
CA SER A 46 -47.41 34.85 -29.51
C SER A 46 -47.04 35.00 -28.03
N ALA A 47 -46.36 34.00 -27.46
CA ALA A 47 -45.76 34.02 -26.13
C ALA A 47 -44.35 33.43 -26.19
N ASN A 48 -43.43 33.93 -25.35
CA ASN A 48 -42.10 33.36 -25.21
C ASN A 48 -42.19 32.01 -24.47
N PRO A 49 -41.52 30.94 -24.93
CA PRO A 49 -41.48 29.66 -24.22
C PRO A 49 -41.10 29.77 -22.73
N VAL A 50 -40.18 30.67 -22.37
CA VAL A 50 -39.72 30.90 -20.99
C VAL A 50 -40.84 31.48 -20.12
N ASP A 51 -41.66 32.39 -20.65
CA ASP A 51 -42.78 32.98 -19.92
C ASP A 51 -43.88 31.93 -19.68
N VAL A 52 -44.12 31.06 -20.68
CA VAL A 52 -45.04 29.93 -20.55
C VAL A 52 -44.56 28.98 -19.46
N LEU A 53 -43.29 28.58 -19.49
CA LEU A 53 -42.72 27.69 -18.47
C LEU A 53 -42.76 28.31 -17.07
N THR A 54 -42.51 29.61 -16.95
CA THR A 54 -42.59 30.33 -15.67
C THR A 54 -44.01 30.28 -15.13
N LEU A 55 -45.03 30.51 -15.96
CA LEU A 55 -46.44 30.37 -15.57
C LEU A 55 -46.76 28.96 -15.06
N TRP A 56 -46.19 27.93 -15.70
CA TRP A 56 -46.38 26.54 -15.27
C TRP A 56 -45.80 26.27 -13.88
N PHE A 57 -44.56 26.69 -13.61
CA PHE A 57 -43.93 26.49 -12.30
C PHE A 57 -44.56 27.34 -11.19
N THR A 58 -44.86 28.62 -11.45
CA THR A 58 -45.43 29.50 -10.42
C THR A 58 -46.86 29.12 -10.04
N LYS A 59 -47.63 28.51 -10.95
CA LYS A 59 -49.08 28.46 -10.82
C LYS A 59 -49.73 27.15 -11.26
N LEU A 60 -49.57 26.77 -12.54
CA LEU A 60 -50.38 25.70 -13.14
C LEU A 60 -50.04 24.32 -12.55
N LEU A 61 -48.75 24.00 -12.38
CA LEU A 61 -48.35 22.73 -11.77
C LEU A 61 -48.88 22.60 -10.34
N GLY A 62 -48.78 23.66 -9.54
CA GLY A 62 -49.27 23.64 -8.15
C GLY A 62 -50.79 23.52 -8.03
N ALA A 63 -51.53 23.99 -9.03
CA ALA A 63 -52.99 23.80 -9.12
C ALA A 63 -53.34 22.36 -9.51
N TYR A 64 -52.64 21.78 -10.48
CA TYR A 64 -53.01 20.49 -11.06
C TYR A 64 -52.27 19.27 -10.50
N ILE A 65 -51.38 19.45 -9.53
CA ILE A 65 -50.48 18.38 -9.02
C ILE A 65 -51.22 17.11 -8.56
N ASP A 66 -52.46 17.26 -8.06
CA ASP A 66 -53.31 16.14 -7.63
C ASP A 66 -53.82 15.30 -8.83
N GLU A 67 -53.80 15.85 -10.06
CA GLU A 67 -54.04 15.14 -11.33
C GLU A 67 -52.74 14.63 -11.96
N SER A 68 -51.92 13.90 -11.18
CA SER A 68 -50.54 13.57 -11.53
C SER A 68 -50.35 12.93 -12.92
N GLY A 69 -51.27 12.05 -13.34
CA GLY A 69 -51.24 11.42 -14.67
C GLY A 69 -51.34 12.40 -15.84
N ARG A 70 -52.10 13.49 -15.69
CA ARG A 70 -52.22 14.57 -16.70
C ARG A 70 -51.07 15.57 -16.58
N CYS A 71 -50.61 15.86 -15.37
CA CYS A 71 -49.41 16.66 -15.14
C CYS A 71 -48.15 16.03 -15.79
N VAL A 72 -48.07 14.71 -15.87
CA VAL A 72 -47.01 14.01 -16.63
C VAL A 72 -47.04 14.36 -18.12
N LEU A 73 -48.21 14.53 -18.73
CA LEU A 73 -48.33 14.95 -20.12
C LEU A 73 -47.93 16.41 -20.28
N ALA A 74 -48.38 17.28 -19.36
CA ALA A 74 -47.97 18.67 -19.35
C ALA A 74 -46.45 18.84 -19.22
N ALA A 75 -45.81 18.12 -18.29
CA ALA A 75 -44.37 18.15 -18.09
C ALA A 75 -43.58 17.72 -19.35
N ARG A 76 -44.11 16.78 -20.15
CA ARG A 76 -43.50 16.42 -21.44
C ARG A 76 -43.57 17.54 -22.47
N GLU A 77 -44.69 18.27 -22.52
CA GLU A 77 -44.80 19.44 -23.40
C GLU A 77 -43.89 20.58 -22.92
N MET A 78 -43.76 20.77 -21.60
CA MET A 78 -42.79 21.71 -21.02
C MET A 78 -41.35 21.40 -21.47
N CYS A 79 -40.93 20.13 -21.48
CA CYS A 79 -39.63 19.75 -22.05
C CYS A 79 -39.47 20.16 -23.51
N LYS A 80 -40.50 19.99 -24.34
CA LYS A 80 -40.46 20.39 -25.75
C LYS A 80 -40.35 21.90 -25.90
N TRP A 81 -41.12 22.67 -25.13
CA TRP A 81 -41.07 24.13 -25.17
C TRP A 81 -39.70 24.65 -24.75
N PHE A 82 -39.09 24.08 -23.72
CA PHE A 82 -37.73 24.47 -23.32
C PHE A 82 -36.69 24.07 -24.35
N THR A 83 -36.83 22.90 -24.99
CA THR A 83 -35.92 22.48 -26.07
C THR A 83 -35.95 23.44 -27.26
N ILE A 84 -37.12 23.98 -27.60
CA ILE A 84 -37.25 25.01 -28.65
C ILE A 84 -36.49 26.28 -28.25
N GLU A 85 -36.62 26.73 -27.00
CA GLU A 85 -35.86 27.88 -26.48
C GLU A 85 -34.36 27.62 -26.52
N ALA A 86 -33.89 26.49 -25.98
CA ALA A 86 -32.47 26.15 -25.92
C ALA A 86 -31.80 26.03 -27.31
N GLN A 87 -32.55 25.67 -28.35
CA GLN A 87 -32.05 25.62 -29.74
C GLN A 87 -32.05 26.99 -30.44
N THR A 88 -32.80 27.97 -29.93
CA THR A 88 -33.00 29.27 -30.59
C THR A 88 -32.36 30.43 -29.82
N GLY A 89 -32.16 30.29 -28.52
CA GLY A 89 -31.47 31.23 -27.64
C GLY A 89 -30.01 30.85 -27.46
N ASN A 90 -29.11 31.83 -27.62
CA ASN A 90 -27.67 31.65 -27.43
C ASN A 90 -27.16 32.23 -26.09
N GLU A 91 -27.96 33.00 -25.36
CA GLU A 91 -27.56 33.70 -24.13
C GLU A 91 -28.68 33.67 -23.08
N VAL A 92 -28.30 33.51 -21.81
CA VAL A 92 -29.20 33.60 -20.66
C VAL A 92 -29.61 35.06 -20.45
N ASN A 93 -30.90 35.27 -20.19
CA ASN A 93 -31.44 36.61 -19.94
C ASN A 93 -32.28 36.64 -18.65
N SER A 94 -32.78 37.82 -18.27
CA SER A 94 -33.55 37.99 -17.03
C SER A 94 -34.81 37.12 -16.91
N SER A 95 -35.40 36.70 -18.03
CA SER A 95 -36.56 35.79 -18.02
C SER A 95 -36.16 34.36 -17.64
N HIS A 96 -34.97 33.91 -18.04
CA HIS A 96 -34.44 32.60 -17.64
C HIS A 96 -34.16 32.54 -16.13
N ILE A 97 -33.66 33.64 -15.54
CA ILE A 97 -33.46 33.73 -14.09
C ILE A 97 -34.79 33.64 -13.34
N LYS A 98 -35.84 34.30 -13.84
CA LYS A 98 -37.18 34.21 -13.28
C LYS A 98 -37.74 32.79 -13.38
N LEU A 99 -37.52 32.12 -14.50
CA LEU A 99 -37.90 30.71 -14.66
C LEU A 99 -37.21 29.82 -13.62
N MET A 100 -35.90 29.98 -13.41
CA MET A 100 -35.16 29.21 -12.40
C MET A 100 -35.67 29.50 -10.98
N SER A 101 -35.93 30.76 -10.66
CA SER A 101 -36.46 31.16 -9.34
C SER A 101 -37.85 30.56 -9.12
N ALA A 102 -38.72 30.59 -10.14
CA ALA A 102 -40.04 29.97 -10.09
C ALA A 102 -39.96 28.45 -9.93
N ALA A 103 -39.03 27.79 -10.62
CA ALA A 103 -38.80 26.36 -10.48
C ALA A 103 -38.29 26.00 -9.07
N GLN A 104 -37.39 26.80 -8.51
CA GLN A 104 -36.82 26.59 -7.18
C GLN A 104 -37.88 26.76 -6.09
N GLU A 105 -38.68 27.82 -6.16
CA GLU A 105 -39.82 28.05 -5.27
C GLU A 105 -40.82 26.89 -5.37
N PHE A 106 -41.11 26.42 -6.58
CA PHE A 106 -42.02 25.31 -6.81
C PHE A 106 -41.51 24.00 -6.16
N VAL A 107 -40.26 23.60 -6.44
CA VAL A 107 -39.66 22.39 -5.87
C VAL A 107 -39.65 22.44 -4.35
N SER A 108 -39.39 23.62 -3.77
CA SER A 108 -39.35 23.82 -2.32
C SER A 108 -40.75 23.80 -1.69
N ALA A 109 -41.71 24.53 -2.26
CA ALA A 109 -43.04 24.70 -1.67
C ALA A 109 -43.98 23.49 -1.89
N PHE A 110 -43.79 22.73 -2.98
CA PHE A 110 -44.64 21.60 -3.34
C PHE A 110 -43.98 20.24 -3.15
N ARG A 111 -42.82 20.18 -2.47
CA ARG A 111 -42.02 18.97 -2.26
C ARG A 111 -42.85 17.75 -1.83
N ASP A 112 -43.57 17.86 -0.72
CA ASP A 112 -44.32 16.73 -0.16
C ASP A 112 -45.46 16.30 -1.09
N ARG A 113 -46.16 17.27 -1.70
CA ARG A 113 -47.22 16.99 -2.69
C ARG A 113 -46.67 16.33 -3.97
N LEU A 114 -45.44 16.66 -4.38
CA LEU A 114 -44.77 16.03 -5.52
C LEU A 114 -44.44 14.56 -5.22
N LEU A 115 -43.97 14.27 -4.00
CA LEU A 115 -43.71 12.90 -3.55
C LEU A 115 -45.01 12.09 -3.46
N GLU A 116 -46.11 12.68 -2.98
CA GLU A 116 -47.44 12.05 -2.95
C GLU A 116 -48.05 11.83 -4.35
N ALA A 117 -47.79 12.75 -5.29
CA ALA A 117 -48.29 12.67 -6.68
C ALA A 117 -47.69 11.51 -7.49
N GLY A 118 -46.53 10.99 -7.06
CA GLY A 118 -45.89 9.77 -7.58
C GLY A 118 -44.60 10.00 -8.37
N GLU A 119 -43.75 8.97 -8.43
CA GLU A 119 -42.37 9.11 -8.93
C GLU A 119 -42.29 9.52 -10.40
N ARG A 120 -43.29 9.16 -11.20
CA ARG A 120 -43.29 9.45 -12.64
C ARG A 120 -43.32 10.96 -12.92
N LEU A 121 -44.06 11.72 -12.11
CA LEU A 121 -44.12 13.17 -12.25
C LEU A 121 -42.81 13.79 -11.78
N VAL A 122 -42.30 13.34 -10.64
CA VAL A 122 -41.00 13.76 -10.08
C VAL A 122 -39.88 13.57 -11.10
N HIS A 123 -39.70 12.37 -11.66
CA HIS A 123 -38.61 12.08 -12.58
C HIS A 123 -38.61 12.96 -13.86
N ILE A 124 -39.80 13.24 -14.42
CA ILE A 124 -39.90 14.06 -15.64
C ILE A 124 -39.65 15.54 -15.33
N LEU A 125 -40.18 16.04 -14.20
CA LEU A 125 -39.93 17.42 -13.77
C LEU A 125 -38.47 17.63 -13.38
N SER A 126 -37.85 16.69 -12.67
CA SER A 126 -36.42 16.74 -12.37
C SER A 126 -35.59 16.76 -13.65
N TYR A 127 -35.92 15.92 -14.64
CA TYR A 127 -35.24 15.94 -15.94
C TYR A 127 -35.36 17.30 -16.64
N LEU A 128 -36.55 17.91 -16.65
CA LEU A 128 -36.74 19.27 -17.16
C LEU A 128 -35.86 20.28 -16.42
N VAL A 129 -35.84 20.23 -15.09
CA VAL A 129 -35.05 21.14 -14.25
C VAL A 129 -33.55 21.01 -14.56
N PHE A 130 -33.02 19.79 -14.69
CA PHE A 130 -31.62 19.58 -15.06
C PHE A 130 -31.29 20.09 -16.48
N ILE A 131 -32.20 20.02 -17.44
CA ILE A 131 -32.00 20.66 -18.76
C ILE A 131 -31.94 22.20 -18.62
N ILE A 132 -32.78 22.79 -17.78
CA ILE A 132 -32.77 24.24 -17.53
C ILE A 132 -31.46 24.66 -16.87
N ILE A 133 -31.00 23.90 -15.86
CA ILE A 133 -29.72 24.13 -15.17
C ILE A 133 -28.55 24.06 -16.16
N ASP A 134 -28.48 22.99 -16.96
CA ASP A 134 -27.41 22.78 -17.94
C ASP A 134 -27.31 23.94 -18.96
N PHE A 135 -28.44 24.38 -19.52
CA PHE A 135 -28.47 25.55 -20.42
C PHE A 135 -27.92 26.82 -19.75
N CYS A 136 -28.25 27.04 -18.48
CA CYS A 136 -27.79 28.21 -17.73
C CYS A 136 -26.30 28.13 -17.41
N LEU A 137 -25.83 26.96 -16.97
CA LEU A 137 -24.44 26.71 -16.67
C LEU A 137 -23.55 26.93 -17.87
N VAL A 138 -23.98 26.52 -19.08
CA VAL A 138 -23.22 26.72 -20.33
C VAL A 138 -23.06 28.22 -20.64
N SER A 139 -24.08 29.02 -20.36
CA SER A 139 -24.26 30.36 -20.95
C SER A 139 -23.88 31.55 -20.06
N ASP A 140 -23.92 31.46 -18.72
CA ASP A 140 -23.63 32.60 -17.83
C ASP A 140 -22.93 32.20 -16.51
N LYS A 141 -21.98 33.02 -16.04
CA LYS A 141 -21.14 32.80 -14.83
C LYS A 141 -21.67 33.52 -13.58
N SER A 142 -22.69 34.36 -13.69
CA SER A 142 -23.09 35.31 -12.64
C SER A 142 -24.20 34.84 -11.69
N HIS A 143 -24.83 33.68 -11.96
CA HIS A 143 -26.06 33.23 -11.27
C HIS A 143 -25.90 31.93 -10.45
N CYS A 144 -24.72 31.66 -9.90
CA CYS A 144 -24.37 30.38 -9.28
C CYS A 144 -25.30 29.94 -8.13
N GLN A 145 -25.78 30.84 -7.26
CA GLN A 145 -26.50 30.39 -6.05
C GLN A 145 -27.90 29.80 -6.34
N ILE A 146 -28.68 30.44 -7.22
CA ILE A 146 -30.04 29.94 -7.55
C ILE A 146 -29.95 28.57 -8.24
N VAL A 147 -28.91 28.37 -9.06
CA VAL A 147 -28.62 27.09 -9.72
C VAL A 147 -28.30 26.02 -8.67
N VAL A 148 -27.38 26.30 -7.75
CA VAL A 148 -27.02 25.40 -6.65
C VAL A 148 -28.26 25.03 -5.82
N ASP A 149 -29.03 26.01 -5.36
CA ASP A 149 -30.21 25.76 -4.52
C ASP A 149 -31.28 24.93 -5.24
N LEU A 150 -31.55 25.23 -6.50
CA LEU A 150 -32.51 24.50 -7.34
C LEU A 150 -32.06 23.04 -7.54
N GLN A 151 -30.77 22.83 -7.76
CA GLN A 151 -30.22 21.50 -7.97
C GLN A 151 -30.20 20.67 -6.70
N LEU A 152 -29.76 21.22 -5.56
CA LEU A 152 -29.82 20.54 -4.25
C LEU A 152 -31.27 20.12 -3.94
N GLY A 153 -32.23 21.02 -4.13
CA GLY A 153 -33.65 20.72 -3.93
C GLY A 153 -34.16 19.61 -4.85
N THR A 154 -33.74 19.63 -6.11
CA THR A 154 -34.14 18.63 -7.11
C THR A 154 -33.50 17.26 -6.85
N LEU A 155 -32.22 17.21 -6.48
CA LEU A 155 -31.51 15.98 -6.11
C LEU A 155 -32.14 15.32 -4.89
N SER A 156 -32.46 16.10 -3.85
CA SER A 156 -33.17 15.61 -2.66
C SER A 156 -34.52 15.01 -3.03
N LEU A 157 -35.29 15.67 -3.90
CA LEU A 157 -36.59 15.17 -4.35
C LEU A 157 -36.46 13.85 -5.13
N VAL A 158 -35.45 13.74 -6.01
CA VAL A 158 -35.18 12.51 -6.76
C VAL A 158 -34.82 11.36 -5.82
N LYS A 159 -33.88 11.60 -4.88
CA LYS A 159 -33.45 10.60 -3.89
C LYS A 159 -34.63 10.05 -3.09
N ASP A 160 -35.48 10.93 -2.55
CA ASP A 160 -36.63 10.52 -1.75
C ASP A 160 -37.70 9.80 -2.57
N SER A 161 -37.88 10.17 -3.84
CA SER A 161 -38.85 9.49 -4.71
C SER A 161 -38.46 8.03 -5.02
N ILE A 162 -37.18 7.66 -4.88
CA ILE A 162 -36.65 6.33 -5.18
C ILE A 162 -36.74 5.37 -3.99
N ILE A 163 -36.77 5.86 -2.75
CA ILE A 163 -36.70 5.04 -1.52
C ILE A 163 -37.77 3.94 -1.48
N ASN A 164 -38.97 4.23 -2.01
CA ASN A 164 -40.12 3.32 -1.96
C ASN A 164 -40.39 2.58 -3.28
N LEU A 165 -39.53 2.73 -4.28
CA LEU A 165 -39.73 2.06 -5.57
C LEU A 165 -39.45 0.57 -5.47
N THR A 166 -40.29 -0.22 -6.13
CA THR A 166 -40.15 -1.68 -6.22
C THR A 166 -39.69 -2.13 -7.60
N GLU A 167 -39.73 -1.26 -8.61
CA GLU A 167 -39.41 -1.59 -10.00
C GLU A 167 -38.43 -0.58 -10.63
N VAL A 168 -37.52 -1.08 -11.46
CA VAL A 168 -36.62 -0.26 -12.27
C VAL A 168 -37.35 0.35 -13.45
N HIS A 169 -37.32 1.68 -13.55
CA HIS A 169 -37.86 2.39 -14.70
C HIS A 169 -36.76 2.95 -15.62
N PRO A 170 -36.83 2.73 -16.96
CA PRO A 170 -35.84 3.25 -17.90
C PRO A 170 -35.61 4.77 -17.84
N ARG A 171 -36.63 5.52 -17.39
CA ARG A 171 -36.55 6.98 -17.20
C ARG A 171 -35.47 7.40 -16.20
N LEU A 172 -35.22 6.58 -15.18
CA LEU A 172 -34.21 6.84 -14.17
C LEU A 172 -32.80 6.77 -14.77
N ALA A 173 -32.56 5.90 -15.76
CA ALA A 173 -31.28 5.86 -16.48
C ALA A 173 -31.04 7.15 -17.27
N THR A 174 -32.05 7.66 -17.98
CA THR A 174 -31.95 8.94 -18.72
C THR A 174 -31.76 10.13 -17.77
N LEU A 175 -32.46 10.13 -16.64
CA LEU A 175 -32.28 11.16 -15.61
C LEU A 175 -30.86 11.11 -15.04
N MET A 176 -30.35 9.92 -14.74
CA MET A 176 -29.00 9.72 -14.22
C MET A 176 -27.93 10.23 -15.18
N GLN A 177 -28.05 9.91 -16.48
CA GLN A 177 -27.17 10.44 -17.51
C GLN A 177 -27.19 11.97 -17.51
N LYS A 178 -28.37 12.58 -17.40
CA LYS A 178 -28.49 14.04 -17.40
C LYS A 178 -27.87 14.68 -16.14
N ILE A 179 -28.04 14.05 -14.99
CA ILE A 179 -27.39 14.49 -13.73
C ILE A 179 -25.85 14.45 -13.88
N MET A 180 -25.30 13.39 -14.48
CA MET A 180 -23.85 13.29 -14.73
C MET A 180 -23.34 14.38 -15.68
N GLU A 181 -24.02 14.61 -16.81
CA GLU A 181 -23.66 15.69 -17.76
C GLU A 181 -23.64 17.08 -17.09
N THR A 182 -24.62 17.33 -16.22
CA THR A 182 -24.71 18.56 -15.45
C THR A 182 -23.57 18.67 -14.42
N ALA A 183 -23.26 17.58 -13.71
CA ALA A 183 -22.16 17.50 -12.75
C ALA A 183 -20.78 17.75 -13.39
N ASP A 184 -20.52 17.18 -14.57
CA ASP A 184 -19.27 17.41 -15.31
C ASP A 184 -19.12 18.89 -15.71
N THR A 185 -20.22 19.53 -16.10
CA THR A 185 -20.24 20.96 -16.45
C THR A 185 -20.01 21.84 -15.21
N GLU A 186 -20.51 21.44 -14.04
CA GLU A 186 -20.32 22.13 -12.76
C GLU A 186 -18.94 21.99 -12.16
N GLY A 187 -18.35 20.79 -12.21
CA GLY A 187 -17.02 20.52 -11.67
C GLY A 187 -15.94 21.44 -12.26
N THR A 188 -16.18 21.96 -13.47
CA THR A 188 -15.30 22.94 -14.12
C THR A 188 -15.59 24.41 -13.76
N ARG A 189 -16.72 24.74 -13.09
CA ARG A 189 -17.23 26.11 -12.97
C ARG A 189 -17.57 26.57 -11.55
N THR A 190 -18.19 25.74 -10.71
CA THR A 190 -18.79 26.18 -9.42
C THR A 190 -17.95 25.80 -8.20
N GLY A 191 -17.29 24.63 -8.21
CA GLY A 191 -16.42 24.18 -7.11
C GLY A 191 -17.13 23.99 -5.77
N ASP A 192 -18.47 23.86 -5.75
CA ASP A 192 -19.26 23.63 -4.54
C ASP A 192 -19.20 22.16 -4.13
N LEU A 193 -18.52 21.89 -3.02
CA LEU A 193 -18.32 20.54 -2.49
C LEU A 193 -19.62 19.88 -2.06
N GLN A 194 -20.53 20.63 -1.44
CA GLN A 194 -21.80 20.09 -0.93
C GLN A 194 -22.68 19.61 -2.08
N LEU A 195 -22.74 20.41 -3.16
CA LEU A 195 -23.45 20.05 -4.37
C LEU A 195 -22.87 18.81 -5.05
N SER A 196 -21.53 18.73 -5.12
CA SER A 196 -20.83 17.59 -5.70
C SER A 196 -21.15 16.30 -4.94
N VAL A 197 -21.06 16.33 -3.61
CA VAL A 197 -21.34 15.17 -2.75
C VAL A 197 -22.80 14.73 -2.86
N GLN A 198 -23.77 15.66 -2.82
CA GLN A 198 -25.19 15.31 -2.96
C GLN A 198 -25.53 14.73 -4.34
N THR A 199 -24.85 15.21 -5.38
CA THR A 199 -25.00 14.68 -6.74
C THR A 199 -24.54 13.22 -6.78
N ALA A 200 -23.35 12.94 -6.25
CA ALA A 200 -22.80 11.59 -6.17
C ALA A 200 -23.66 10.65 -5.33
N GLU A 201 -24.15 11.11 -4.17
CA GLU A 201 -25.06 10.33 -3.33
C GLU A 201 -26.34 9.93 -4.09
N THR A 202 -26.92 10.87 -4.84
CA THR A 202 -28.15 10.63 -5.61
C THR A 202 -27.91 9.62 -6.72
N LEU A 203 -26.82 9.76 -7.49
CA LEU A 203 -26.40 8.81 -8.53
C LEU A 203 -26.18 7.40 -7.96
N ALA A 204 -25.47 7.31 -6.83
CA ALA A 204 -25.23 6.04 -6.16
C ALA A 204 -26.51 5.42 -5.62
N HIS A 205 -27.45 6.20 -5.07
CA HIS A 205 -28.77 5.71 -4.64
C HIS A 205 -29.58 5.15 -5.82
N ILE A 206 -29.60 5.84 -6.97
CA ILE A 206 -30.23 5.33 -8.20
C ILE A 206 -29.60 3.99 -8.60
N CYS A 207 -28.27 3.91 -8.62
CA CYS A 207 -27.54 2.69 -8.98
C CYS A 207 -27.80 1.52 -8.01
N LEU A 208 -27.75 1.77 -6.71
CA LEU A 208 -28.00 0.76 -5.68
C LEU A 208 -29.45 0.26 -5.74
N HIS A 209 -30.41 1.17 -5.95
CA HIS A 209 -31.80 0.80 -6.17
C HIS A 209 -31.91 -0.12 -7.39
N PHE A 210 -31.37 0.30 -8.54
CA PHE A 210 -31.35 -0.52 -9.75
C PHE A 210 -30.76 -1.90 -9.51
N MET A 211 -29.58 -2.01 -8.89
CA MET A 211 -28.96 -3.30 -8.61
C MET A 211 -29.76 -4.17 -7.64
N SER A 212 -30.48 -3.59 -6.68
CA SER A 212 -31.32 -4.36 -5.74
C SER A 212 -32.53 -5.01 -6.40
N THR A 213 -33.05 -4.38 -7.44
CA THR A 213 -34.24 -4.82 -8.20
C THR A 213 -33.88 -5.49 -9.54
N TRP A 214 -32.66 -5.29 -10.02
CA TRP A 214 -32.14 -5.89 -11.24
C TRP A 214 -31.66 -7.30 -10.91
N HIS A 215 -32.51 -8.29 -11.19
CA HIS A 215 -32.09 -9.68 -11.22
C HIS A 215 -31.22 -9.88 -12.47
N ALA A 216 -29.91 -9.68 -12.32
CA ALA A 216 -28.95 -9.97 -13.38
C ALA A 216 -29.19 -11.40 -13.87
N ASN A 217 -29.41 -11.55 -15.18
CA ASN A 217 -29.31 -12.86 -15.78
C ASN A 217 -27.82 -13.21 -15.77
N PRO A 218 -27.38 -14.32 -15.15
CA PRO A 218 -25.95 -14.65 -15.00
C PRO A 218 -25.21 -14.85 -16.35
N THR A 219 -25.91 -14.70 -17.47
CA THR A 219 -25.39 -14.74 -18.84
C THR A 219 -25.06 -13.35 -19.43
N ASP A 220 -25.41 -12.25 -18.76
CA ASP A 220 -25.08 -10.91 -19.24
C ASP A 220 -23.58 -10.63 -18.98
N GLU A 221 -22.75 -10.87 -19.99
CA GLU A 221 -21.29 -10.70 -19.95
C GLU A 221 -20.83 -9.22 -19.88
N LYS A 222 -21.73 -8.26 -19.62
CA LYS A 222 -21.41 -6.83 -19.65
C LYS A 222 -22.11 -6.03 -18.55
N MET A 223 -21.32 -5.14 -17.95
CA MET A 223 -21.81 -4.12 -17.03
C MET A 223 -22.76 -3.17 -17.78
N PRO A 224 -23.94 -2.84 -17.24
CA PRO A 224 -24.81 -1.84 -17.86
C PRO A 224 -24.13 -0.47 -17.96
N ASN A 225 -24.32 0.24 -19.07
CA ASN A 225 -23.66 1.54 -19.32
C ASN A 225 -23.85 2.54 -18.18
N TRP A 226 -25.05 2.59 -17.60
CA TRP A 226 -25.37 3.47 -16.49
C TRP A 226 -24.51 3.17 -15.24
N LEU A 227 -24.30 1.88 -14.94
CA LEU A 227 -23.48 1.46 -13.79
C LEU A 227 -22.01 1.75 -14.08
N ARG A 228 -21.57 1.46 -15.31
CA ARG A 228 -20.22 1.74 -15.80
C ARG A 228 -19.87 3.23 -15.67
N GLU A 229 -20.70 4.10 -16.22
CA GLU A 229 -20.51 5.56 -16.18
C GLU A 229 -20.49 6.10 -14.75
N THR A 230 -21.36 5.58 -13.88
CA THR A 230 -21.36 5.99 -12.47
C THR A 230 -20.06 5.62 -11.76
N VAL A 231 -19.55 4.40 -11.97
CA VAL A 231 -18.27 3.97 -11.38
C VAL A 231 -17.11 4.83 -11.90
N LEU A 232 -17.06 5.08 -13.22
CA LEU A 232 -16.05 5.94 -13.82
C LEU A 232 -16.08 7.35 -13.22
N HIS A 233 -17.26 7.96 -13.11
CA HIS A 233 -17.43 9.29 -12.54
C HIS A 233 -16.99 9.36 -11.06
N LEU A 234 -17.39 8.39 -10.23
CA LEU A 234 -17.00 8.36 -8.82
C LEU A 234 -15.48 8.22 -8.65
N CYS A 235 -14.83 7.38 -9.46
CA CYS A 235 -13.37 7.24 -9.45
C CYS A 235 -12.66 8.53 -9.89
N ASP A 236 -13.07 9.11 -11.02
CA ASP A 236 -12.44 10.31 -11.57
C ASP A 236 -12.57 11.50 -10.61
N VAL A 237 -13.75 11.72 -10.04
CA VAL A 237 -14.00 12.79 -9.06
C VAL A 237 -13.15 12.59 -7.80
N ALA A 238 -13.08 11.37 -7.26
CA ALA A 238 -12.25 11.08 -6.09
C ALA A 238 -10.76 11.33 -6.37
N ILE A 239 -10.24 10.86 -7.51
CA ILE A 239 -8.83 11.05 -7.91
C ILE A 239 -8.54 12.54 -8.12
N ASN A 240 -9.42 13.27 -8.80
CA ASN A 240 -9.25 14.70 -9.04
C ASN A 240 -9.27 15.52 -7.74
N HIS A 241 -10.13 15.18 -6.78
CA HIS A 241 -10.13 15.81 -5.46
C HIS A 241 -8.88 15.47 -4.64
N LEU A 242 -8.42 14.21 -4.67
CA LEU A 242 -7.17 13.81 -4.02
C LEU A 242 -5.97 14.57 -4.61
N ASN A 243 -5.87 14.65 -5.93
CA ASN A 243 -4.79 15.34 -6.64
C ASN A 243 -4.83 16.85 -6.42
N SER A 244 -6.00 17.48 -6.45
CA SER A 244 -6.13 18.93 -6.21
C SER A 244 -5.88 19.33 -4.76
N THR A 245 -6.19 18.46 -3.80
CA THR A 245 -6.03 18.74 -2.36
C THR A 245 -4.61 18.43 -1.87
N PHE A 246 -3.97 17.39 -2.40
CA PHE A 246 -2.69 16.87 -1.89
C PHE A 246 -1.55 16.81 -2.93
N GLY A 247 -1.80 17.23 -4.17
CA GLY A 247 -0.81 17.24 -5.24
C GLY A 247 0.36 18.21 -5.00
N ASN A 248 1.51 17.90 -5.59
CA ASN A 248 2.74 18.70 -5.46
C ASN A 248 2.64 20.07 -6.19
N ASP A 249 1.72 20.18 -7.14
CA ASP A 249 1.44 21.42 -7.87
C ASP A 249 0.37 22.25 -7.15
N LYS A 250 0.79 22.91 -6.06
CA LYS A 250 0.04 23.90 -5.24
C LYS A 250 -1.44 23.57 -4.92
N PRO A 251 -1.74 23.01 -3.74
CA PRO A 251 -3.06 23.11 -3.16
C PRO A 251 -3.21 24.47 -2.45
N ASN A 252 -4.02 25.37 -3.01
CA ASN A 252 -4.46 26.61 -2.36
C ASN A 252 -5.75 26.38 -1.56
N VAL A 253 -5.87 25.25 -0.85
CA VAL A 253 -7.03 24.96 -0.01
C VAL A 253 -6.73 25.49 1.41
N PRO A 254 -7.52 26.42 1.95
CA PRO A 254 -7.39 26.87 3.34
C PRO A 254 -7.49 25.67 4.29
N ALA A 255 -6.65 25.63 5.33
CA ALA A 255 -6.63 24.52 6.30
C ALA A 255 -8.01 24.20 6.90
N GLU A 256 -8.86 25.22 7.04
CA GLU A 256 -10.23 25.14 7.56
C GLU A 256 -11.17 24.26 6.70
N ASN A 257 -10.88 24.09 5.39
CA ASN A 257 -11.74 23.35 4.46
C ASN A 257 -11.18 21.96 4.10
N ILE A 258 -9.97 21.60 4.58
CA ILE A 258 -9.32 20.33 4.22
C ILE A 258 -10.10 19.15 4.79
N GLU A 259 -10.60 19.24 6.02
CA GLU A 259 -11.36 18.16 6.66
C GLU A 259 -12.68 17.90 5.93
N GLU A 260 -13.43 18.95 5.59
CA GLU A 260 -14.66 18.84 4.79
C GLU A 260 -14.40 18.21 3.42
N LEU A 261 -13.32 18.60 2.74
CA LEU A 261 -12.92 18.02 1.45
C LEU A 261 -12.54 16.54 1.56
N VAL A 262 -11.82 16.16 2.62
CA VAL A 262 -11.47 14.76 2.88
C VAL A 262 -12.72 13.92 3.20
N ASP A 263 -13.66 14.46 3.95
CA ASP A 263 -14.96 13.81 4.19
C ASP A 263 -15.79 13.68 2.91
N GLY A 264 -15.71 14.67 2.01
CA GLY A 264 -16.24 14.58 0.66
C GLY A 264 -15.63 13.41 -0.11
N ILE A 265 -14.30 13.35 -0.22
CA ILE A 265 -13.56 12.26 -0.88
C ILE A 265 -13.95 10.89 -0.30
N ARG A 266 -13.97 10.78 1.03
CA ARG A 266 -14.40 9.58 1.74
C ARG A 266 -15.79 9.14 1.32
N SER A 267 -16.72 10.08 1.17
CA SER A 267 -18.10 9.78 0.74
C SER A 267 -18.12 9.15 -0.65
N TYR A 268 -17.34 9.66 -1.62
CA TYR A 268 -17.23 9.04 -2.96
C TYR A 268 -16.73 7.60 -2.89
N ILE A 269 -15.67 7.37 -2.11
CA ILE A 269 -15.05 6.04 -1.98
C ILE A 269 -16.03 5.06 -1.32
N LEU A 270 -16.76 5.48 -0.28
CA LEU A 270 -17.79 4.66 0.37
C LEU A 270 -18.96 4.33 -0.57
N LEU A 271 -19.42 5.28 -1.37
CA LEU A 271 -20.47 5.04 -2.37
C LEU A 271 -20.02 4.03 -3.41
N LEU A 272 -18.77 4.14 -3.89
CA LEU A 272 -18.16 3.20 -4.81
C LEU A 272 -18.05 1.79 -4.19
N TYR A 273 -17.57 1.70 -2.95
CA TYR A 273 -17.52 0.44 -2.20
C TYR A 273 -18.90 -0.22 -2.11
N HIS A 274 -19.93 0.53 -1.73
CA HIS A 274 -21.30 0.00 -1.63
C HIS A 274 -21.83 -0.49 -2.97
N ILE A 275 -21.49 0.18 -4.08
CA ILE A 275 -21.86 -0.26 -5.42
C ILE A 275 -21.21 -1.60 -5.75
N LEU A 276 -19.90 -1.72 -5.53
CA LEU A 276 -19.13 -2.94 -5.84
C LEU A 276 -19.56 -4.12 -4.97
N GLN A 277 -19.83 -3.88 -3.68
CA GLN A 277 -20.26 -4.90 -2.72
C GLN A 277 -21.60 -5.56 -3.10
N LYS A 278 -22.44 -4.91 -3.89
CA LYS A 278 -23.73 -5.47 -4.35
C LYS A 278 -23.61 -6.59 -5.39
N GLY A 279 -22.39 -7.02 -5.72
CA GLY A 279 -22.14 -8.21 -6.54
C GLY A 279 -21.94 -7.88 -8.00
N VAL A 280 -21.14 -6.86 -8.31
CA VAL A 280 -20.63 -6.64 -9.66
C VAL A 280 -19.88 -7.90 -10.11
N VAL A 281 -20.32 -8.55 -11.17
CA VAL A 281 -19.77 -9.85 -11.63
C VAL A 281 -18.70 -9.66 -12.71
N TYR A 282 -18.72 -8.53 -13.41
CA TYR A 282 -17.85 -8.24 -14.53
C TYR A 282 -17.38 -6.78 -14.51
N VAL A 283 -16.10 -6.58 -14.83
CA VAL A 283 -15.45 -5.27 -14.94
C VAL A 283 -14.75 -5.21 -16.30
N ASP A 284 -15.01 -4.17 -17.08
CA ASP A 284 -14.35 -3.92 -18.37
C ASP A 284 -13.00 -3.18 -18.20
N ASP A 285 -12.28 -2.97 -19.31
CA ASP A 285 -10.95 -2.36 -19.30
C ASP A 285 -10.97 -0.91 -18.77
N ASP A 286 -11.98 -0.11 -19.13
CA ASP A 286 -12.08 1.30 -18.73
C ASP A 286 -12.34 1.40 -17.22
N VAL A 287 -13.28 0.61 -16.70
CA VAL A 287 -13.59 0.58 -15.26
C VAL A 287 -12.42 0.02 -14.46
N ALA A 288 -11.75 -1.02 -14.96
CA ALA A 288 -10.57 -1.57 -14.29
C ALA A 288 -9.44 -0.53 -14.19
N ALA A 289 -9.19 0.23 -15.26
CA ALA A 289 -8.19 1.29 -15.24
C ALA A 289 -8.51 2.34 -14.17
N CYS A 290 -9.73 2.90 -14.16
CA CYS A 290 -10.11 3.93 -13.18
C CYS A 290 -10.10 3.42 -11.72
N LEU A 291 -10.56 2.19 -11.48
CA LEU A 291 -10.50 1.59 -10.14
C LEU A 291 -9.05 1.40 -9.67
N MET A 292 -8.20 0.89 -10.55
CA MET A 292 -6.80 0.66 -10.21
C MET A 292 -6.02 1.98 -10.08
N ASP A 293 -6.33 3.00 -10.88
CA ASP A 293 -5.74 4.34 -10.72
C ASP A 293 -6.08 4.95 -9.36
N LEU A 294 -7.31 4.78 -8.86
CA LEU A 294 -7.68 5.19 -7.51
C LEU A 294 -6.90 4.42 -6.44
N ILE A 295 -6.73 3.10 -6.60
CA ILE A 295 -5.98 2.25 -5.66
C ILE A 295 -4.49 2.57 -5.68
N MET A 296 -3.93 2.87 -6.85
CA MET A 296 -2.52 3.15 -7.08
C MET A 296 -2.14 4.62 -6.85
N CYS A 297 -3.13 5.51 -6.69
CA CYS A 297 -2.93 6.93 -6.43
C CYS A 297 -2.03 7.19 -5.20
N GLU A 298 -0.91 7.89 -5.41
CA GLU A 298 0.03 8.23 -4.33
C GLU A 298 -0.63 9.11 -3.25
N GLN A 299 -1.55 9.98 -3.64
CA GLN A 299 -2.26 10.91 -2.77
C GLN A 299 -3.29 10.20 -1.88
N ALA A 300 -3.72 9.00 -2.23
CA ALA A 300 -4.56 8.15 -1.38
C ALA A 300 -3.74 7.47 -0.26
N ARG A 301 -2.43 7.73 -0.18
CA ARG A 301 -1.51 7.12 0.78
C ARG A 301 -0.80 8.16 1.64
N PRO A 302 -0.53 7.87 2.92
CA PRO A 302 0.25 8.76 3.76
C PRO A 302 1.71 8.78 3.27
N SER A 303 2.19 9.93 2.80
CA SER A 303 3.59 10.08 2.37
C SER A 303 4.47 10.48 3.56
N TYR A 304 5.61 9.82 3.77
CA TYR A 304 6.50 10.08 4.94
C TYR A 304 6.99 11.54 5.06
N TYR A 305 6.88 12.31 3.96
CA TYR A 305 7.35 13.70 3.85
C TYR A 305 6.23 14.76 3.91
N SER A 306 4.96 14.35 4.08
CA SER A 306 3.83 15.29 4.23
C SER A 306 3.61 15.75 5.67
N GLU A 307 2.85 16.83 5.85
CA GLU A 307 2.46 17.34 7.18
C GLU A 307 1.69 16.27 7.96
N ILE A 308 2.00 16.13 9.26
CA ILE A 308 1.47 15.08 10.15
C ILE A 308 -0.07 15.06 10.14
N GLU A 309 -0.73 16.23 10.12
CA GLU A 309 -2.19 16.34 10.10
C GLU A 309 -2.80 15.79 8.80
N LYS A 310 -2.18 16.04 7.65
CA LYS A 310 -2.62 15.50 6.35
C LYS A 310 -2.43 13.99 6.27
N GLN A 311 -1.32 13.48 6.80
CA GLN A 311 -1.07 12.03 6.90
C GLN A 311 -2.15 11.35 7.74
N GLN A 312 -2.49 11.94 8.89
CA GLN A 312 -3.52 11.40 9.78
C GLN A 312 -4.88 11.34 9.09
N LEU A 313 -5.30 12.42 8.44
CA LEU A 313 -6.56 12.48 7.70
C LEU A 313 -6.62 11.40 6.59
N ILE A 314 -5.59 11.28 5.75
CA ILE A 314 -5.54 10.25 4.70
C ILE A 314 -5.57 8.84 5.31
N SER A 315 -4.77 8.61 6.36
CA SER A 315 -4.66 7.28 6.98
C SER A 315 -5.94 6.80 7.68
N VAL A 316 -6.76 7.73 8.18
CA VAL A 316 -7.99 7.42 8.93
C VAL A 316 -9.23 7.43 8.04
N LEU A 317 -9.34 8.39 7.11
CA LEU A 317 -10.59 8.65 6.39
C LEU A 317 -10.59 8.17 4.94
N VAL A 318 -9.43 8.04 4.30
CA VAL A 318 -9.34 7.70 2.86
C VAL A 318 -8.81 6.29 2.67
N ARG A 319 -7.60 6.03 3.20
CA ARG A 319 -6.84 4.81 2.93
C ARG A 319 -7.58 3.51 3.28
N PRO A 320 -8.26 3.39 4.43
CA PRO A 320 -8.97 2.15 4.76
C PRO A 320 -10.01 1.78 3.70
N HIS A 321 -10.77 2.77 3.21
CA HIS A 321 -11.83 2.54 2.23
C HIS A 321 -11.30 2.24 0.83
N VAL A 322 -10.12 2.73 0.48
CA VAL A 322 -9.43 2.32 -0.76
C VAL A 322 -9.00 0.85 -0.68
N LEU A 323 -8.54 0.39 0.49
CA LEU A 323 -8.21 -1.03 0.71
C LEU A 323 -9.47 -1.90 0.68
N ASP A 324 -10.58 -1.45 1.28
CA ASP A 324 -11.87 -2.14 1.22
C ASP A 324 -12.33 -2.36 -0.25
N ILE A 325 -12.10 -1.38 -1.14
CA ILE A 325 -12.37 -1.53 -2.57
C ILE A 325 -11.44 -2.55 -3.21
N LEU A 326 -10.14 -2.51 -2.90
CA LEU A 326 -9.16 -3.46 -3.45
C LEU A 326 -9.54 -4.91 -3.11
N GLU A 327 -9.99 -5.18 -1.88
CA GLU A 327 -10.48 -6.50 -1.46
C GLU A 327 -11.68 -6.99 -2.31
N LEU A 328 -12.53 -6.09 -2.79
CA LEU A 328 -13.64 -6.46 -3.69
C LEU A 328 -13.20 -6.71 -5.13
N VAL A 329 -12.15 -6.02 -5.61
CA VAL A 329 -11.84 -5.98 -7.05
C VAL A 329 -10.59 -6.78 -7.45
N TYR A 330 -9.77 -7.23 -6.51
CA TYR A 330 -8.52 -7.93 -6.82
C TYR A 330 -8.74 -9.24 -7.61
N THR A 331 -9.92 -9.86 -7.50
CA THR A 331 -10.28 -11.09 -8.19
C THR A 331 -10.58 -10.87 -9.69
N PHE A 332 -10.89 -9.65 -10.12
CA PHE A 332 -11.16 -9.35 -11.52
C PHE A 332 -9.89 -9.37 -12.37
N GLN A 333 -9.89 -10.18 -13.43
CA GLN A 333 -8.74 -10.32 -14.33
C GLN A 333 -8.27 -8.99 -14.90
N LYS A 334 -9.21 -8.10 -15.29
CA LYS A 334 -8.87 -6.80 -15.88
C LYS A 334 -8.12 -5.88 -14.92
N CYS A 335 -8.49 -5.89 -13.64
CA CYS A 335 -7.78 -5.13 -12.60
C CYS A 335 -6.37 -5.70 -12.38
N GLN A 336 -6.22 -7.03 -12.37
CA GLN A 336 -4.91 -7.69 -12.28
C GLN A 336 -4.02 -7.36 -13.48
N ASP A 337 -4.56 -7.45 -14.70
CA ASP A 337 -3.83 -7.14 -15.93
C ASP A 337 -3.34 -5.67 -15.92
N TYR A 338 -4.18 -4.74 -15.46
CA TYR A 338 -3.82 -3.33 -15.33
C TYR A 338 -2.66 -3.14 -14.34
N LEU A 339 -2.77 -3.67 -13.11
CA LEU A 339 -1.73 -3.59 -12.09
C LEU A 339 -0.38 -4.08 -12.61
N ILE A 340 -0.38 -5.24 -13.27
CA ILE A 340 0.85 -5.83 -13.83
C ILE A 340 1.39 -5.00 -14.98
N SER A 341 0.53 -4.47 -15.85
CA SER A 341 0.96 -3.63 -16.97
C SER A 341 1.65 -2.35 -16.49
N SER A 342 1.15 -1.76 -15.40
CA SER A 342 1.74 -0.59 -14.75
C SER A 342 3.08 -0.94 -14.08
N ALA A 343 3.11 -1.98 -13.24
CA ALA A 343 4.31 -2.38 -12.51
C ALA A 343 5.46 -2.89 -13.42
N LEU A 344 5.13 -3.65 -14.48
CA LEU A 344 6.13 -4.20 -15.42
C LEU A 344 6.47 -3.24 -16.58
N GLY A 345 5.72 -2.16 -16.74
CA GLY A 345 5.92 -1.11 -17.75
C GLY A 345 7.19 -0.29 -17.52
N THR A 346 7.37 0.78 -18.29
CA THR A 346 8.45 1.77 -18.03
C THR A 346 8.02 2.59 -16.82
N PRO A 347 8.61 2.42 -15.63
CA PRO A 347 8.03 2.96 -14.41
C PRO A 347 8.18 4.49 -14.42
N GLN A 348 7.05 5.19 -14.47
CA GLN A 348 6.98 6.62 -14.13
C GLN A 348 6.89 6.81 -12.62
N PHE A 349 6.34 5.82 -11.90
CA PHE A 349 6.06 5.83 -10.46
C PHE A 349 6.55 4.54 -9.76
N ASP A 350 6.61 4.57 -8.44
CA ASP A 350 7.03 3.44 -7.58
C ASP A 350 5.81 2.67 -7.07
N ASP A 351 5.43 1.60 -7.78
CA ASP A 351 4.24 0.79 -7.50
C ASP A 351 4.43 -0.21 -6.34
N PHE A 352 5.52 -0.10 -5.57
CA PHE A 352 5.83 -0.99 -4.46
C PHE A 352 4.66 -1.15 -3.49
N ASP A 353 4.13 -0.04 -2.97
CA ASP A 353 3.05 -0.09 -1.97
C ASP A 353 1.75 -0.66 -2.55
N ALA A 354 1.45 -0.40 -3.83
CA ALA A 354 0.29 -0.97 -4.52
C ALA A 354 0.39 -2.49 -4.63
N CYS A 355 1.59 -2.99 -4.94
CA CYS A 355 1.90 -4.41 -4.97
C CYS A 355 1.75 -5.05 -3.59
N MET A 356 2.19 -4.36 -2.53
CA MET A 356 2.04 -4.84 -1.15
C MET A 356 0.57 -4.90 -0.72
N ASP A 357 -0.23 -3.89 -1.06
CA ASP A 357 -1.66 -3.88 -0.80
C ASP A 357 -2.37 -5.04 -1.48
N PHE A 358 -2.02 -5.32 -2.75
CA PHE A 358 -2.59 -6.44 -3.49
C PHE A 358 -2.27 -7.77 -2.81
N ILE A 359 -1.01 -7.97 -2.39
CA ILE A 359 -0.62 -9.19 -1.67
C ILE A 359 -1.40 -9.32 -0.35
N ASN A 360 -1.57 -8.22 0.38
CA ASN A 360 -2.31 -8.21 1.63
C ASN A 360 -3.79 -8.59 1.40
N ALA A 361 -4.46 -7.98 0.41
CA ALA A 361 -5.84 -8.31 0.06
C ALA A 361 -6.02 -9.79 -0.29
N VAL A 362 -5.10 -10.38 -1.06
CA VAL A 362 -5.12 -11.82 -1.36
C VAL A 362 -4.85 -12.68 -0.11
N SER A 363 -4.08 -12.17 0.84
CA SER A 363 -3.70 -12.91 2.06
C SER A 363 -4.76 -12.86 3.17
N THR A 364 -5.60 -11.83 3.16
CA THR A 364 -6.70 -11.64 4.13
C THR A 364 -8.01 -12.25 3.66
N ASP A 365 -8.19 -12.48 2.35
CA ASP A 365 -9.36 -13.19 1.83
C ASP A 365 -9.30 -14.68 2.16
N ASP A 366 -10.39 -15.20 2.73
CA ASP A 366 -10.59 -16.62 3.03
C ASP A 366 -10.94 -17.45 1.77
N ALA A 367 -11.14 -16.81 0.61
CA ALA A 367 -11.45 -17.46 -0.66
C ALA A 367 -10.28 -18.24 -1.29
N ASP A 368 -10.59 -19.25 -2.10
CA ASP A 368 -9.58 -20.00 -2.85
C ASP A 368 -8.85 -19.10 -3.88
N VAL A 369 -7.52 -19.08 -3.82
CA VAL A 369 -6.70 -18.30 -4.76
C VAL A 369 -6.80 -18.88 -6.17
N LEU A 370 -7.38 -18.10 -7.10
CA LEU A 370 -7.53 -18.47 -8.51
C LEU A 370 -6.16 -18.60 -9.21
N PRO A 371 -6.03 -19.47 -10.24
CA PRO A 371 -4.77 -19.61 -11.00
C PRO A 371 -4.26 -18.31 -11.62
N SER A 372 -5.16 -17.44 -12.08
CA SER A 372 -4.79 -16.11 -12.60
C SER A 372 -4.22 -15.21 -11.51
N THR A 373 -4.85 -15.16 -10.33
CA THR A 373 -4.35 -14.44 -9.16
C THR A 373 -2.97 -14.95 -8.74
N CYS A 374 -2.73 -16.27 -8.80
CA CYS A 374 -1.40 -16.84 -8.56
C CYS A 374 -0.35 -16.32 -9.56
N LEU A 375 -0.70 -16.24 -10.85
CA LEU A 375 0.19 -15.70 -11.88
C LEU A 375 0.53 -14.22 -11.62
N THR A 376 -0.48 -13.44 -11.25
CA THR A 376 -0.35 -12.02 -10.90
C THR A 376 0.55 -11.83 -9.68
N LEU A 377 0.36 -12.61 -8.61
CA LEU A 377 1.26 -12.62 -7.45
C LEU A 377 2.70 -12.94 -7.88
N GLN A 378 2.90 -13.94 -8.72
CA GLN A 378 4.22 -14.26 -9.27
C GLN A 378 4.85 -13.04 -9.96
N GLN A 379 4.10 -12.36 -10.82
CA GLN A 379 4.59 -11.19 -11.56
C GLN A 379 4.89 -9.99 -10.65
N ILE A 380 4.07 -9.77 -9.62
CA ILE A 380 4.32 -8.78 -8.57
C ILE A 380 5.64 -9.07 -7.85
N PHE A 381 5.87 -10.31 -7.42
CA PHE A 381 7.13 -10.66 -6.77
C PHE A 381 8.33 -10.51 -7.72
N GLU A 382 8.19 -10.86 -8.99
CA GLU A 382 9.22 -10.60 -9.99
C GLU A 382 9.55 -9.11 -10.12
N TYR A 383 8.54 -8.24 -10.06
CA TYR A 383 8.72 -6.78 -10.00
C TYR A 383 9.44 -6.34 -8.71
N LEU A 384 8.96 -6.76 -7.54
CA LEU A 384 9.53 -6.40 -6.24
C LEU A 384 11.01 -6.82 -6.14
N PHE A 385 11.37 -7.99 -6.70
CA PHE A 385 12.74 -8.52 -6.73
C PHE A 385 13.64 -7.89 -7.79
N LYS A 386 13.08 -7.18 -8.78
CA LYS A 386 13.87 -6.53 -9.85
C LYS A 386 14.54 -5.25 -9.38
N ASP A 387 13.91 -4.49 -8.48
CA ASP A 387 14.52 -3.26 -7.93
C ASP A 387 15.34 -3.57 -6.67
N ALA A 388 16.67 -3.48 -6.81
CA ALA A 388 17.61 -3.66 -5.72
C ALA A 388 17.39 -2.68 -4.55
N LYS A 389 16.76 -1.51 -4.78
CA LYS A 389 16.49 -0.51 -3.73
C LYS A 389 15.55 -1.05 -2.64
N ASN A 390 14.61 -1.92 -3.01
CA ASN A 390 13.68 -2.55 -2.06
C ASN A 390 14.40 -3.43 -1.02
N PHE A 391 15.62 -3.89 -1.32
CA PHE A 391 16.43 -4.75 -0.44
C PHE A 391 17.54 -3.99 0.30
N VAL A 392 17.76 -2.72 -0.04
CA VAL A 392 18.66 -1.82 0.70
C VAL A 392 17.88 -1.02 1.74
N ASN A 393 16.59 -0.76 1.52
CA ASN A 393 15.68 -0.22 2.52
C ASN A 393 15.17 -1.33 3.45
N GLY A 394 15.61 -1.33 4.71
CA GLY A 394 15.25 -2.36 5.69
C GLY A 394 13.75 -2.46 5.99
N GLU A 395 12.99 -1.38 5.83
CA GLU A 395 11.54 -1.38 6.04
C GLU A 395 10.81 -2.09 4.89
N ARG A 396 11.10 -1.73 3.65
CA ARG A 396 10.58 -2.41 2.45
C ARG A 396 10.98 -3.89 2.43
N TYR A 397 12.21 -4.19 2.84
CA TYR A 397 12.69 -5.57 2.98
C TYR A 397 11.82 -6.39 3.94
N ASN A 398 11.53 -5.86 5.13
CA ASN A 398 10.69 -6.55 6.11
C ASN A 398 9.26 -6.72 5.59
N GLN A 399 8.68 -5.69 4.97
CA GLN A 399 7.33 -5.78 4.39
C GLN A 399 7.23 -6.88 3.33
N VAL A 400 8.20 -6.98 2.40
CA VAL A 400 8.25 -8.06 1.40
C VAL A 400 8.33 -9.43 2.07
N LEU A 401 9.12 -9.58 3.15
CA LEU A 401 9.21 -10.82 3.89
C LEU A 401 7.91 -11.18 4.64
N ASP A 402 7.25 -10.19 5.23
CA ASP A 402 6.00 -10.38 5.98
C ASP A 402 4.86 -10.77 5.03
N ALA A 403 4.71 -10.07 3.92
CA ALA A 403 3.73 -10.41 2.88
C ALA A 403 3.94 -11.80 2.31
N PHE A 404 5.20 -12.20 2.15
CA PHE A 404 5.52 -13.57 1.80
C PHE A 404 5.10 -14.56 2.89
N GLY A 405 5.41 -14.26 4.15
CA GLY A 405 5.01 -15.06 5.31
C GLY A 405 3.50 -15.27 5.41
N LEU A 406 2.72 -14.24 5.10
CA LEU A 406 1.26 -14.28 5.07
C LEU A 406 0.72 -15.20 3.97
N LEU A 407 1.21 -15.07 2.73
CA LEU A 407 0.84 -15.97 1.63
C LEU A 407 1.21 -17.44 1.90
N LEU A 408 2.27 -17.68 2.68
CA LEU A 408 2.65 -19.00 3.15
C LEU A 408 1.74 -19.58 4.22
N TYR A 409 0.76 -18.85 4.76
CA TYR A 409 -0.31 -19.48 5.55
C TYR A 409 -1.42 -20.05 4.67
N LEU A 410 -1.54 -19.63 3.41
CA LEU A 410 -2.48 -20.14 2.40
C LEU A 410 -2.05 -21.50 1.78
N VAL A 411 -1.32 -22.34 2.54
CA VAL A 411 -0.54 -23.54 2.14
C VAL A 411 -1.30 -24.61 1.33
N GLY A 412 -2.63 -24.52 1.21
CA GLY A 412 -3.42 -25.45 0.41
C GLY A 412 -3.13 -25.42 -1.09
N ASN A 413 -2.60 -24.30 -1.63
CA ASN A 413 -2.45 -24.12 -3.08
C ASN A 413 -1.11 -24.66 -3.63
N ILE A 414 -1.16 -25.74 -4.41
CA ILE A 414 0.02 -26.42 -4.97
C ILE A 414 0.83 -25.55 -5.94
N GLU A 415 0.19 -24.59 -6.61
CA GLU A 415 0.85 -23.71 -7.59
C GLU A 415 1.67 -22.63 -6.88
N LEU A 416 1.13 -22.02 -5.82
CA LEU A 416 1.92 -21.12 -4.95
C LEU A 416 3.11 -21.86 -4.35
N HIS A 417 2.91 -23.09 -3.86
CA HIS A 417 4.00 -23.90 -3.34
C HIS A 417 5.09 -24.19 -4.39
N ARG A 418 4.71 -24.54 -5.63
CA ARG A 418 5.67 -24.82 -6.71
C ARG A 418 6.45 -23.58 -7.12
N TYR A 419 5.77 -22.44 -7.31
CA TYR A 419 6.42 -21.21 -7.72
C TYR A 419 7.39 -20.72 -6.64
N PHE A 420 6.88 -20.55 -5.41
CA PHE A 420 7.64 -19.97 -4.30
C PHE A 420 8.74 -20.88 -3.75
N CYS A 421 8.52 -22.20 -3.71
CA CYS A 421 9.52 -23.13 -3.17
C CYS A 421 10.47 -23.71 -4.22
N ALA A 422 10.15 -23.70 -5.51
CA ALA A 422 11.00 -24.30 -6.54
C ALA A 422 11.37 -23.39 -7.74
N GLY A 423 10.60 -22.34 -8.04
CA GLY A 423 10.72 -21.54 -9.26
C GLY A 423 11.62 -20.31 -9.18
N ILE A 424 11.61 -19.59 -8.06
CA ILE A 424 12.28 -18.27 -7.95
C ILE A 424 13.83 -18.37 -7.91
N PHE A 425 14.38 -19.54 -7.61
CA PHE A 425 15.81 -19.79 -7.37
C PHE A 425 16.74 -19.73 -8.58
N GLN A 426 16.30 -19.30 -9.77
CA GLN A 426 17.06 -19.54 -11.00
C GLN A 426 17.82 -18.35 -11.58
N LYS A 427 17.61 -17.10 -11.11
CA LYS A 427 18.03 -15.93 -11.93
C LYS A 427 19.00 -14.89 -11.30
N ASP A 428 19.02 -14.60 -9.99
CA ASP A 428 20.01 -13.67 -9.38
C ASP A 428 20.27 -13.88 -7.87
N PHE A 429 21.39 -13.38 -7.36
CA PHE A 429 21.89 -13.50 -5.98
C PHE A 429 20.99 -12.84 -4.93
N ILE A 430 20.49 -11.63 -5.20
CA ILE A 430 19.58 -10.91 -4.28
C ILE A 430 18.28 -11.70 -4.13
N THR A 431 17.72 -12.14 -5.26
CA THR A 431 16.56 -13.05 -5.32
C THR A 431 16.85 -14.33 -4.53
N SER A 432 18.06 -14.89 -4.65
CA SER A 432 18.47 -16.11 -3.92
C SER A 432 18.53 -15.94 -2.41
N GLN A 433 18.93 -14.75 -1.92
CA GLN A 433 19.01 -14.45 -0.48
C GLN A 433 17.62 -14.25 0.12
N VAL A 434 16.76 -13.49 -0.54
CA VAL A 434 15.38 -13.28 -0.08
C VAL A 434 14.61 -14.60 -0.11
N CYS A 435 14.75 -15.37 -1.18
CA CYS A 435 14.15 -16.70 -1.31
C CYS A 435 14.66 -17.70 -0.25
N ALA A 436 15.85 -17.48 0.28
CA ALA A 436 16.38 -18.25 1.38
C ALA A 436 15.82 -17.83 2.74
N ASP A 437 15.45 -16.58 2.98
CA ASP A 437 14.78 -16.23 4.23
C ASP A 437 13.29 -16.67 4.18
N ILE A 438 12.69 -16.51 3.01
CA ILE A 438 11.38 -17.03 2.59
C ILE A 438 11.23 -18.54 2.81
N LEU A 439 12.13 -19.37 2.27
CA LEU A 439 12.02 -20.82 2.42
C LEU A 439 12.16 -21.24 3.89
N MET A 440 12.88 -20.45 4.69
CA MET A 440 13.14 -20.74 6.09
C MET A 440 11.88 -20.48 6.91
N LEU A 441 11.13 -19.42 6.57
CA LEU A 441 9.76 -19.20 7.03
C LEU A 441 8.83 -20.36 6.63
N CYS A 442 8.82 -20.79 5.36
CA CYS A 442 8.00 -21.94 4.92
C CYS A 442 8.22 -23.19 5.79
N PHE A 443 9.48 -23.47 6.09
CA PHE A 443 9.82 -24.68 6.81
C PHE A 443 9.56 -24.60 8.31
N ARG A 444 9.73 -23.42 8.91
CA ARG A 444 9.31 -23.12 10.29
C ARG A 444 7.79 -23.22 10.45
N LEU A 445 7.03 -22.78 9.44
CA LEU A 445 5.58 -22.90 9.42
C LEU A 445 5.12 -24.36 9.33
N LYS A 446 5.74 -25.16 8.46
CA LYS A 446 5.49 -26.62 8.43
C LYS A 446 5.87 -27.33 9.74
N GLU A 447 6.90 -26.84 10.42
CA GLU A 447 7.31 -27.33 11.75
C GLU A 447 6.30 -26.96 12.83
N ALA A 448 5.88 -25.70 12.89
CA ALA A 448 4.84 -25.24 13.82
C ALA A 448 3.52 -26.02 13.65
N ASN A 449 3.17 -26.36 12.41
CA ASN A 449 1.98 -27.16 12.09
C ASN A 449 2.19 -28.68 12.21
N LYS A 450 3.38 -29.14 12.62
CA LYS A 450 3.74 -30.57 12.77
C LYS A 450 3.53 -31.42 11.51
N CYS A 451 3.65 -30.82 10.34
CA CYS A 451 3.36 -31.46 9.04
C CYS A 451 4.59 -32.15 8.41
N TRP A 452 5.72 -32.22 9.11
CA TRP A 452 6.93 -32.86 8.59
C TRP A 452 6.83 -34.38 8.63
N THR A 453 7.11 -35.01 7.49
CA THR A 453 7.33 -36.45 7.39
C THR A 453 8.81 -36.72 7.11
N ASP A 454 9.35 -37.85 7.56
CA ASP A 454 10.74 -38.24 7.30
C ASP A 454 11.09 -38.24 5.80
N ARG A 455 10.11 -38.61 4.97
CA ARG A 455 10.22 -38.55 3.51
C ARG A 455 10.32 -37.10 3.02
N GLY A 456 9.46 -36.21 3.50
CA GLY A 456 9.50 -34.79 3.14
C GLY A 456 10.79 -34.10 3.59
N ILE A 457 11.33 -34.46 4.75
CA ILE A 457 12.64 -33.98 5.23
C ILE A 457 13.76 -34.46 4.30
N LYS A 458 13.79 -35.75 3.94
CA LYS A 458 14.78 -36.32 3.00
C LYS A 458 14.72 -35.69 1.61
N GLU A 459 13.51 -35.46 1.08
CA GLU A 459 13.31 -34.81 -0.22
C GLU A 459 13.79 -33.35 -0.20
N ALA A 460 13.51 -32.60 0.88
CA ALA A 460 14.01 -31.24 1.06
C ALA A 460 15.55 -31.18 1.17
N ILE A 461 16.16 -32.07 1.95
CA ILE A 461 17.62 -32.20 2.08
C ILE A 461 18.27 -32.51 0.71
N ALA A 462 17.71 -33.46 -0.04
CA ALA A 462 18.24 -33.84 -1.36
C ALA A 462 18.13 -32.70 -2.39
N TYR A 463 16.99 -31.98 -2.40
CA TYR A 463 16.82 -30.79 -3.22
C TYR A 463 17.87 -29.72 -2.90
N TRP A 464 18.06 -29.40 -1.62
CA TRP A 464 19.02 -28.37 -1.19
C TRP A 464 20.48 -28.75 -1.41
N HIS A 465 20.85 -30.02 -1.23
CA HIS A 465 22.18 -30.50 -1.62
C HIS A 465 22.44 -30.33 -3.12
N LYS A 466 21.43 -30.58 -3.96
CA LYS A 466 21.53 -30.38 -5.40
C LYS A 466 21.70 -28.91 -5.76
N CYS A 467 20.95 -28.02 -5.12
CA CYS A 467 21.08 -26.57 -5.29
C CYS A 467 22.44 -26.03 -4.79
N ASN A 468 22.97 -26.53 -3.67
CA ASN A 468 24.27 -26.14 -3.13
C ASN A 468 25.41 -26.32 -4.14
N ASN A 469 25.41 -27.44 -4.88
CA ASN A 469 26.44 -27.73 -5.88
C ASN A 469 26.39 -26.78 -7.10
N SER A 470 25.21 -26.25 -7.43
CA SER A 470 25.04 -25.28 -8.52
C SER A 470 25.43 -23.86 -8.08
N TYR A 471 25.13 -23.48 -6.84
CA TYR A 471 25.49 -22.17 -6.26
C TYR A 471 26.96 -22.07 -5.83
N ALA A 472 27.57 -23.17 -5.41
CA ALA A 472 28.97 -23.21 -4.95
C ALA A 472 30.00 -23.03 -6.08
N MET A 473 29.66 -23.39 -7.33
CA MET A 473 30.60 -23.23 -8.47
C MET A 473 30.90 -21.76 -8.83
N PHE A 474 30.15 -20.79 -8.31
CA PHE A 474 30.24 -19.39 -8.76
C PHE A 474 30.38 -18.33 -7.65
N SER A 475 30.55 -18.69 -6.38
CA SER A 475 30.47 -17.72 -5.27
C SER A 475 31.57 -17.85 -4.20
N THR A 476 32.18 -16.73 -3.84
CA THR A 476 33.06 -16.53 -2.67
C THR A 476 32.34 -15.83 -1.50
N ASN A 477 31.01 -15.76 -1.55
CA ASN A 477 30.21 -14.82 -0.77
C ASN A 477 29.57 -15.49 0.48
N PRO A 478 29.51 -14.82 1.65
CA PRO A 478 28.80 -15.27 2.86
C PRO A 478 27.34 -15.72 2.67
N SER A 479 26.67 -15.46 1.55
CA SER A 479 25.35 -16.05 1.27
C SER A 479 25.34 -17.57 1.13
N GLN A 480 26.49 -18.23 0.97
CA GLN A 480 26.62 -19.69 1.17
C GLN A 480 26.21 -20.12 2.60
N LEU A 481 26.17 -19.19 3.56
CA LEU A 481 25.61 -19.40 4.90
C LEU A 481 24.11 -19.70 4.87
N HIS A 482 23.34 -19.23 3.87
CA HIS A 482 21.89 -19.51 3.81
C HIS A 482 21.60 -20.97 3.44
N VAL A 483 22.25 -21.50 2.40
CA VAL A 483 22.14 -22.93 2.03
C VAL A 483 22.62 -23.83 3.18
N GLN A 484 23.71 -23.43 3.86
CA GLN A 484 24.20 -24.13 5.05
C GLN A 484 23.23 -24.03 6.25
N ARG A 485 22.53 -22.90 6.45
CA ARG A 485 21.47 -22.73 7.46
C ARG A 485 20.27 -23.66 7.19
N PHE A 486 19.88 -23.85 5.93
CA PHE A 486 18.81 -24.78 5.55
C PHE A 486 19.17 -26.23 5.74
N LEU A 487 20.35 -26.63 5.24
CA LEU A 487 20.85 -27.99 5.45
C LEU A 487 20.94 -28.28 6.95
N ARG A 488 21.37 -27.32 7.76
CA ARG A 488 21.37 -27.38 9.23
C ARG A 488 19.97 -27.53 9.84
N TYR A 489 19.00 -26.72 9.43
CA TYR A 489 17.62 -26.80 9.92
C TYR A 489 16.99 -28.18 9.67
N PHE A 490 17.17 -28.72 8.46
CA PHE A 490 16.66 -30.04 8.11
C PHE A 490 17.44 -31.21 8.66
N HIS A 491 18.75 -31.06 8.77
CA HIS A 491 19.60 -32.03 9.43
C HIS A 491 19.21 -32.17 10.91
N CYS A 492 18.90 -31.06 11.60
CA CYS A 492 18.34 -31.08 12.96
C CYS A 492 17.01 -31.83 13.06
N LEU A 493 16.12 -31.69 12.06
CA LEU A 493 14.84 -32.41 12.01
C LEU A 493 14.99 -33.92 11.71
N GLY A 494 16.11 -34.37 11.13
CA GLY A 494 16.30 -35.74 10.64
C GLY A 494 17.49 -36.52 11.19
N LYS A 495 18.20 -36.04 12.22
CA LYS A 495 19.55 -36.51 12.61
C LYS A 495 19.70 -38.03 12.71
N GLN A 496 20.72 -38.56 12.01
CA GLN A 496 21.89 -39.14 12.69
C GLN A 496 23.18 -38.81 11.89
N GLU A 497 24.14 -38.15 12.57
CA GLU A 497 25.58 -37.89 12.25
C GLU A 497 26.05 -36.49 11.78
N LEU A 498 27.18 -36.05 12.38
CA LEU A 498 27.81 -34.72 12.27
C LEU A 498 28.99 -34.67 11.27
N PRO A 499 29.25 -33.53 10.59
CA PRO A 499 30.42 -33.35 9.71
C PRO A 499 31.75 -33.13 10.46
N VAL A 500 32.88 -33.39 9.77
CA VAL A 500 34.27 -33.33 10.30
C VAL A 500 34.68 -31.91 10.71
N ILE A 501 35.37 -31.79 11.87
CA ILE A 501 35.80 -30.52 12.48
C ILE A 501 36.98 -29.88 11.73
N SER A 502 36.83 -28.62 11.31
CA SER A 502 37.89 -27.78 10.73
C SER A 502 37.72 -26.30 11.12
N ILE A 503 38.78 -25.49 10.96
CA ILE A 503 38.76 -24.02 11.14
C ILE A 503 37.72 -23.33 10.24
N GLN A 504 37.34 -23.95 9.13
CA GLN A 504 36.31 -23.43 8.23
C GLN A 504 34.89 -23.79 8.70
N ASN A 505 34.74 -24.82 9.54
CA ASN A 505 33.46 -25.41 9.91
C ASN A 505 33.07 -25.26 11.39
N PHE A 506 33.89 -24.64 12.24
CA PHE A 506 33.61 -24.56 13.69
C PHE A 506 32.32 -23.78 14.03
N ARG A 507 32.04 -22.71 13.29
CA ARG A 507 30.78 -21.94 13.43
C ARG A 507 29.55 -22.77 13.03
N LEU A 508 29.74 -23.79 12.19
CA LEU A 508 28.72 -24.76 11.81
C LEU A 508 28.52 -25.83 12.91
N LEU A 509 29.56 -26.17 13.67
CA LEU A 509 29.50 -27.15 14.75
C LEU A 509 28.84 -26.60 16.02
N SER A 510 29.11 -25.34 16.39
CA SER A 510 28.46 -24.60 17.51
C SER A 510 26.94 -24.52 17.41
N ALA A 511 26.48 -24.85 16.22
CA ALA A 511 25.21 -24.56 15.66
C ALA A 511 24.36 -25.84 15.54
N VAL A 512 25.02 -27.01 15.43
CA VAL A 512 24.41 -28.32 15.17
C VAL A 512 24.69 -29.31 16.30
N ALA A 513 25.73 -29.07 17.10
CA ALA A 513 26.07 -29.88 18.27
C ALA A 513 24.98 -29.73 19.34
N GLU A 514 24.26 -30.82 19.61
CA GLU A 514 23.51 -30.92 20.86
C GLU A 514 24.49 -31.01 22.03
N ALA A 515 24.04 -30.64 23.23
CA ALA A 515 24.81 -30.79 24.45
C ALA A 515 25.07 -32.29 24.70
N ASP A 516 26.21 -32.77 24.23
CA ASP A 516 26.73 -34.12 24.40
C ASP A 516 28.03 -34.05 25.21
N ASP A 517 28.07 -34.74 26.35
CA ASP A 517 29.21 -34.79 27.27
C ASP A 517 30.46 -35.40 26.61
N HIS A 518 30.28 -36.40 25.74
CA HIS A 518 31.39 -37.05 25.06
C HIS A 518 32.02 -36.11 24.02
N LEU A 519 31.20 -35.32 23.33
CA LEU A 519 31.66 -34.30 22.40
C LEU A 519 32.32 -33.13 23.14
N GLY A 520 31.69 -32.64 24.20
CA GLY A 520 32.22 -31.58 25.05
C GLY A 520 33.59 -31.95 25.65
N MET A 521 33.76 -33.19 26.12
CA MET A 521 35.03 -33.70 26.64
C MET A 521 36.12 -33.79 25.56
N LYS A 522 35.78 -34.11 24.31
CA LYS A 522 36.72 -34.08 23.18
C LYS A 522 37.18 -32.66 22.86
N ILE A 523 36.24 -31.70 22.87
CA ILE A 523 36.51 -30.29 22.62
C ILE A 523 37.43 -29.73 23.73
N LEU A 524 37.14 -30.03 25.00
CA LEU A 524 37.95 -29.62 26.14
C LEU A 524 39.38 -30.19 26.05
N LYS A 525 39.55 -31.49 25.75
CA LYS A 525 40.88 -32.10 25.58
C LYS A 525 41.68 -31.47 24.45
N ARG A 526 41.03 -31.10 23.35
CA ARG A 526 41.70 -30.39 22.24
C ARG A 526 42.13 -28.99 22.67
N LEU A 527 41.25 -28.28 23.37
CA LEU A 527 41.53 -26.95 23.90
C LEU A 527 42.73 -27.00 24.87
N GLU A 528 42.74 -27.94 25.82
CA GLU A 528 43.84 -28.15 26.77
C GLU A 528 45.18 -28.42 26.09
N LEU A 529 45.17 -29.11 24.94
CA LEU A 529 46.38 -29.44 24.19
C LEU A 529 46.97 -28.24 23.45
N ILE A 530 46.14 -27.31 22.97
CA ILE A 530 46.60 -26.15 22.19
C ILE A 530 46.78 -24.88 23.04
N SER A 531 46.31 -24.86 24.28
CA SER A 531 46.30 -23.69 25.17
C SER A 531 47.40 -23.71 26.24
N SER A 532 48.52 -24.40 26.01
CA SER A 532 49.63 -24.49 26.99
C SER A 532 50.37 -23.15 27.21
N SER A 533 50.30 -22.25 26.24
CA SER A 533 50.90 -20.92 26.25
C SER A 533 50.12 -19.98 25.33
N ALA A 534 50.37 -18.67 25.41
CA ALA A 534 49.76 -17.70 24.51
C ALA A 534 50.06 -18.05 23.05
N PRO A 535 49.04 -18.22 22.18
CA PRO A 535 49.23 -18.60 20.79
C PRO A 535 50.15 -17.61 20.07
N THR A 536 51.19 -18.13 19.41
CA THR A 536 52.10 -17.33 18.57
C THR A 536 51.71 -17.36 17.09
N LYS A 537 50.80 -18.26 16.70
CA LYS A 537 50.25 -18.39 15.35
C LYS A 537 48.77 -18.00 15.33
N ILE A 538 48.36 -17.29 14.28
CA ILE A 538 46.99 -16.76 14.12
C ILE A 538 45.96 -17.90 14.03
N GLU A 539 46.32 -19.00 13.37
CA GLU A 539 45.44 -20.16 13.23
C GLU A 539 45.12 -20.80 14.59
N LEU A 540 46.13 -20.91 15.45
CA LEU A 540 45.97 -21.43 16.81
C LEU A 540 45.18 -20.47 17.71
N TYR A 541 45.36 -19.15 17.52
CA TYR A 541 44.55 -18.15 18.21
C TYR A 541 43.05 -18.32 17.89
N TYR A 542 42.69 -18.38 16.61
CA TYR A 542 41.29 -18.56 16.21
C TYR A 542 40.74 -19.95 16.53
N GLU A 543 41.58 -20.99 16.53
CA GLU A 543 41.19 -22.33 17.00
C GLU A 543 40.84 -22.32 18.50
N VAL A 544 41.62 -21.62 19.33
CA VAL A 544 41.31 -21.44 20.75
C VAL A 544 39.99 -20.69 20.95
N VAL A 545 39.76 -19.59 20.22
CA VAL A 545 38.49 -18.84 20.28
C VAL A 545 37.30 -19.72 19.88
N ALA A 546 37.43 -20.48 18.80
CA ALA A 546 36.41 -21.38 18.30
C ALA A 546 36.03 -22.47 19.32
N LEU A 547 37.02 -23.12 19.93
CA LEU A 547 36.78 -24.18 20.92
C LEU A 547 36.13 -23.62 22.19
N LEU A 548 36.47 -22.40 22.60
CA LEU A 548 35.80 -21.72 23.71
C LEU A 548 34.34 -21.43 23.39
N GLU A 549 34.02 -20.93 22.20
CA GLU A 549 32.63 -20.72 21.77
C GLU A 549 31.83 -22.02 21.71
N LEU A 550 32.44 -23.13 21.29
CA LEU A 550 31.80 -24.45 21.31
C LEU A 550 31.50 -24.91 22.75
N LEU A 551 32.44 -24.79 23.67
CA LEU A 551 32.26 -25.22 25.07
C LEU A 551 31.17 -24.43 25.78
N VAL A 552 30.87 -23.19 25.36
CA VAL A 552 29.74 -22.41 25.88
C VAL A 552 28.41 -23.15 25.69
N HIS A 553 28.28 -24.03 24.69
CA HIS A 553 27.05 -24.79 24.43
C HIS A 553 26.98 -26.15 25.16
N HIS A 554 28.02 -26.55 25.89
CA HIS A 554 28.11 -27.83 26.60
C HIS A 554 28.15 -27.62 28.13
N ASP A 555 27.03 -27.21 28.71
CA ASP A 555 26.93 -26.74 30.11
C ASP A 555 27.30 -27.79 31.19
N GLN A 556 27.34 -29.07 30.83
CA GLN A 556 27.70 -30.16 31.74
C GLN A 556 29.23 -30.38 31.84
N ILE A 557 30.03 -29.69 31.02
CA ILE A 557 31.49 -29.84 31.00
C ILE A 557 32.15 -28.92 32.01
N ASP A 558 32.82 -29.51 33.01
CA ASP A 558 33.61 -28.76 33.97
C ASP A 558 34.91 -28.24 33.33
N CYS A 559 34.93 -26.93 33.04
CA CYS A 559 36.10 -26.23 32.52
C CYS A 559 37.02 -25.64 33.62
N SER A 560 36.75 -25.89 34.91
CA SER A 560 37.44 -25.25 36.04
C SER A 560 38.97 -25.45 36.02
N HIS A 561 39.42 -26.68 35.73
CA HIS A 561 40.83 -27.02 35.62
C HIS A 561 41.53 -26.27 34.46
N TRP A 562 40.84 -26.12 33.33
CA TRP A 562 41.37 -25.39 32.19
C TRP A 562 41.57 -23.89 32.53
N PHE A 563 40.58 -23.25 33.15
CA PHE A 563 40.69 -21.86 33.61
C PHE A 563 41.85 -21.64 34.58
N GLN A 564 42.06 -22.57 35.52
CA GLN A 564 43.17 -22.52 36.47
C GLN A 564 44.53 -22.55 35.76
N ARG A 565 44.73 -23.54 34.89
CA ARG A 565 46.00 -23.78 34.20
C ARG A 565 46.35 -22.69 33.19
N THR A 566 45.34 -22.08 32.56
CA THR A 566 45.53 -21.09 31.48
C THR A 566 45.44 -19.64 31.94
N SER A 567 45.37 -19.39 33.25
CA SER A 567 45.22 -18.04 33.82
C SER A 567 46.27 -17.04 33.31
N GLU A 568 47.56 -17.41 33.25
CA GLU A 568 48.63 -16.54 32.72
C GLU A 568 48.54 -16.34 31.20
N MET A 569 48.06 -17.35 30.46
CA MET A 569 47.78 -17.22 29.03
C MET A 569 46.65 -16.20 28.80
N ALA A 570 45.56 -16.36 29.54
CA ALA A 570 44.40 -15.48 29.45
C ALA A 570 44.76 -14.04 29.80
N LYS A 571 45.54 -13.81 30.87
CA LYS A 571 46.03 -12.46 31.22
C LYS A 571 46.83 -11.81 30.09
N LYS A 572 47.74 -12.57 29.47
CA LYS A 572 48.54 -12.08 28.33
C LYS A 572 47.67 -11.71 27.14
N LEU A 573 46.68 -12.55 26.80
CA LEU A 573 45.78 -12.28 25.69
C LEU A 573 44.85 -11.10 25.99
N LEU A 574 44.21 -11.07 27.16
CA LEU A 574 43.31 -10.00 27.60
C LEU A 574 44.02 -8.64 27.74
N GLY A 575 45.32 -8.63 28.02
CA GLY A 575 46.16 -7.43 28.04
C GLY A 575 46.46 -6.84 26.66
N ILE A 576 46.09 -7.52 25.58
CA ILE A 576 46.18 -7.02 24.20
C ILE A 576 44.81 -6.44 23.84
N ASP A 577 44.73 -5.11 23.64
CA ASP A 577 43.48 -4.38 23.33
C ASP A 577 42.69 -4.97 22.15
N LYS A 578 43.40 -5.66 21.25
CA LYS A 578 42.91 -6.19 19.97
C LYS A 578 42.46 -7.64 20.03
N SER A 579 42.51 -8.26 21.21
CA SER A 579 42.08 -9.64 21.46
C SER A 579 40.56 -9.78 21.70
N VAL A 580 39.75 -8.92 21.08
CA VAL A 580 38.30 -8.78 21.36
C VAL A 580 37.56 -10.11 21.22
N SER A 581 37.85 -10.89 20.19
CA SER A 581 37.22 -12.19 19.94
C SER A 581 37.53 -13.22 21.02
N PHE A 582 38.79 -13.28 21.49
CA PHE A 582 39.17 -14.15 22.61
C PHE A 582 38.51 -13.70 23.90
N ALA A 583 38.58 -12.41 24.20
CA ALA A 583 37.95 -11.85 25.38
C ALA A 583 36.43 -12.13 25.39
N ASN A 584 35.77 -12.04 24.23
CA ASN A 584 34.34 -12.33 24.08
C ASN A 584 34.00 -13.79 24.41
N ALA A 585 34.70 -14.75 23.78
CA ALA A 585 34.46 -16.18 24.01
C ALA A 585 34.83 -16.62 25.44
N TYR A 586 35.95 -16.08 25.96
CA TYR A 586 36.45 -16.38 27.31
C TYR A 586 35.45 -15.96 28.40
N PHE A 587 34.94 -14.72 28.36
CA PHE A 587 33.99 -14.23 29.37
C PHE A 587 32.60 -14.86 29.23
N LYS A 588 32.17 -15.24 28.02
CA LYS A 588 30.95 -16.05 27.80
C LYS A 588 31.03 -17.41 28.50
N LEU A 589 32.17 -18.10 28.38
CA LEU A 589 32.36 -19.40 29.03
C LEU A 589 32.53 -19.24 30.56
N LEU A 590 33.29 -18.24 31.00
CA LEU A 590 33.53 -17.97 32.42
C LEU A 590 32.25 -17.64 33.19
N ALA A 591 31.30 -16.94 32.55
CA ALA A 591 30.00 -16.63 33.15
C ALA A 591 29.19 -17.88 33.55
N ARG A 592 29.48 -19.04 32.94
CA ARG A 592 28.84 -20.33 33.27
C ARG A 592 29.65 -21.19 34.25
N ALA A 593 30.88 -20.80 34.57
CA ALA A 593 31.72 -21.57 35.49
C ALA A 593 31.18 -21.51 36.94
N ASN A 594 31.59 -22.48 37.77
CA ASN A 594 31.24 -22.47 39.19
C ASN A 594 31.81 -21.24 39.92
N GLY A 595 31.17 -20.84 41.03
CA GLY A 595 31.52 -19.60 41.75
C GLY A 595 32.98 -19.55 42.23
N SER A 596 33.58 -20.71 42.56
CA SER A 596 35.00 -20.77 42.94
C SER A 596 35.94 -20.45 41.77
N THR A 597 35.63 -20.92 40.56
CA THR A 597 36.39 -20.60 39.34
C THR A 597 36.22 -19.13 38.96
N GLN A 598 34.98 -18.62 39.01
CA GLN A 598 34.71 -17.20 38.76
C GLN A 598 35.51 -16.31 39.72
N LEU A 599 35.51 -16.64 41.01
CA LEU A 599 36.24 -15.90 42.04
C LEU A 599 37.75 -15.99 41.84
N LEU A 600 38.28 -17.17 41.51
CA LEU A 600 39.72 -17.35 41.25
C LEU A 600 40.18 -16.48 40.08
N ILE A 601 39.47 -16.51 38.97
CA ILE A 601 39.82 -15.71 37.79
C ILE A 601 39.66 -14.21 38.10
N LEU A 602 38.60 -13.83 38.79
CA LEU A 602 38.33 -12.43 39.13
C LEU A 602 39.37 -11.85 40.09
N ARG A 603 39.94 -12.65 41.01
CA ARG A 603 41.11 -12.26 41.83
C ARG A 603 42.39 -12.10 41.01
N GLY A 604 42.52 -12.83 39.91
CA GLY A 604 43.70 -12.81 39.04
C GLY A 604 43.66 -11.75 37.94
N LEU A 605 42.49 -11.17 37.64
CA LEU A 605 42.33 -10.18 36.58
C LEU A 605 42.93 -8.81 36.98
N PRO A 606 43.68 -8.15 36.08
CA PRO A 606 44.07 -6.75 36.28
C PRO A 606 42.84 -5.85 36.44
N THR A 607 42.95 -4.78 37.24
CA THR A 607 41.87 -3.79 37.40
C THR A 607 41.62 -3.02 36.11
N ASN A 608 42.66 -2.76 35.32
CA ASN A 608 42.62 -2.14 33.99
C ASN A 608 43.04 -3.16 32.92
N VAL A 609 42.07 -3.87 32.34
CA VAL A 609 42.28 -4.70 31.15
C VAL A 609 41.89 -3.87 29.94
N GLY A 610 42.80 -3.66 28.99
CA GLY A 610 42.63 -2.74 27.86
C GLY A 610 41.64 -3.20 26.77
N CYS A 611 41.06 -4.41 26.90
CA CYS A 611 39.99 -4.89 26.04
C CYS A 611 38.61 -4.78 26.72
N THR A 612 37.78 -3.80 26.31
CA THR A 612 36.38 -3.63 26.73
C THR A 612 35.44 -4.40 25.80
N ASN A 613 34.68 -5.36 26.33
CA ASN A 613 33.65 -6.07 25.56
C ASN A 613 32.39 -6.34 26.38
N TRP A 614 31.26 -6.43 25.71
CA TRP A 614 29.93 -6.62 26.31
C TRP A 614 29.84 -7.83 27.26
N ASN A 615 30.44 -8.96 26.93
CA ASN A 615 30.33 -10.17 27.75
C ASN A 615 31.21 -10.11 29.00
N ARG A 616 32.29 -9.35 28.98
CA ARG A 616 33.08 -8.99 30.17
C ARG A 616 32.26 -8.11 31.10
N GLU A 617 31.60 -7.08 30.57
CA GLU A 617 30.74 -6.20 31.38
C GLU A 617 29.59 -6.98 31.99
N LYS A 618 28.91 -7.82 31.20
CA LYS A 618 27.84 -8.71 31.67
C LYS A 618 28.31 -9.67 32.76
N PHE A 619 29.52 -10.23 32.64
CA PHE A 619 30.13 -11.08 33.67
C PHE A 619 30.46 -10.30 34.95
N LEU A 620 31.02 -9.10 34.83
CA LEU A 620 31.32 -8.26 35.98
C LEU A 620 30.04 -7.81 36.69
N ASP A 621 29.00 -7.47 35.94
CA ASP A 621 27.70 -7.09 36.47
C ASP A 621 27.02 -8.26 37.19
N SER A 622 27.03 -9.46 36.60
CA SER A 622 26.49 -10.66 37.27
C SER A 622 27.25 -10.99 38.56
N CYS A 623 28.56 -10.74 38.62
CA CYS A 623 29.35 -10.88 39.85
C CYS A 623 29.05 -9.80 40.90
N LYS A 624 28.64 -8.58 40.50
CA LYS A 624 28.26 -7.49 41.41
C LYS A 624 26.93 -7.75 42.11
N VAL A 625 26.02 -8.47 41.46
CA VAL A 625 24.70 -8.84 42.02
C VAL A 625 24.67 -10.24 42.65
N SER A 626 25.80 -10.94 42.72
CA SER A 626 25.90 -12.30 43.28
C SER A 626 25.66 -12.32 44.81
N TYR A 627 25.06 -13.40 45.32
CA TYR A 627 24.88 -13.61 46.77
C TYR A 627 26.22 -13.87 47.51
N ASP A 628 27.27 -14.27 46.80
CA ASP A 628 28.62 -14.45 47.37
C ASP A 628 29.29 -13.09 47.64
N GLY A 629 29.55 -12.80 48.91
CA GLY A 629 30.17 -11.54 49.35
C GLY A 629 31.58 -11.31 48.78
N GLN A 630 32.33 -12.36 48.46
CA GLN A 630 33.66 -12.23 47.86
C GLN A 630 33.58 -11.90 46.37
N LEU A 631 32.66 -12.51 45.62
CA LEU A 631 32.44 -12.16 44.20
C LEU A 631 32.04 -10.68 44.05
N ARG A 632 31.15 -10.19 44.93
CA ARG A 632 30.77 -8.77 44.97
C ARG A 632 31.93 -7.84 45.29
N ALA A 633 32.70 -8.17 46.33
CA ALA A 633 33.78 -7.30 46.81
C ALA A 633 34.93 -7.16 45.80
N PHE A 634 35.25 -8.22 45.06
CA PHE A 634 36.31 -8.15 44.05
C PHE A 634 35.80 -7.60 42.70
N SER A 635 34.54 -7.88 42.29
CA SER A 635 33.99 -7.34 41.03
C SER A 635 33.83 -5.81 41.06
N ALA A 636 33.56 -5.25 42.23
CA ALA A 636 33.50 -3.79 42.46
C ALA A 636 34.83 -3.06 42.19
N ARG A 637 35.97 -3.77 42.18
CA ARG A 637 37.31 -3.19 41.92
C ARG A 637 37.58 -2.97 40.43
N HIS A 638 36.77 -3.57 39.56
CA HIS A 638 36.87 -3.38 38.12
C HIS A 638 35.94 -2.24 37.70
N ALA A 639 36.50 -1.22 37.04
CA ALA A 639 35.72 -0.16 36.42
C ALA A 639 34.89 -0.76 35.28
N ILE A 640 33.58 -0.58 35.35
CA ILE A 640 32.68 -0.74 34.20
C ILE A 640 32.55 0.67 33.65
N ASP A 641 33.18 0.98 32.54
CA ASP A 641 32.85 2.21 31.82
C ASP A 641 31.46 1.96 31.22
N PRO A 642 30.40 2.64 31.69
CA PRO A 642 29.05 2.20 31.34
C PRO A 642 28.80 2.53 29.87
N LEU A 643 28.81 1.52 29.02
CA LEU A 643 28.25 1.61 27.65
C LEU A 643 26.81 2.16 27.69
N PHE A 644 26.11 1.96 28.81
CA PHE A 644 24.80 2.54 29.12
C PHE A 644 24.78 4.07 29.21
N LYS A 645 25.88 4.73 29.60
CA LYS A 645 25.95 6.20 29.63
C LYS A 645 25.98 6.77 28.20
N ALA A 646 26.63 6.09 27.26
CA ALA A 646 26.63 6.46 25.85
C ALA A 646 25.26 6.26 25.15
N LEU A 647 24.41 5.35 25.67
CA LEU A 647 23.04 5.16 25.18
C LEU A 647 22.01 6.07 25.89
N GLN A 648 22.34 6.63 27.06
CA GLN A 648 21.45 7.54 27.81
C GLN A 648 21.77 9.03 27.57
N ASP A 649 23.01 9.38 27.19
CA ASP A 649 23.41 10.76 26.84
C ASP A 649 23.19 11.07 25.33
N VAL A 650 22.03 10.71 24.76
CA VAL A 650 21.51 11.42 23.57
C VAL A 650 20.66 12.59 24.05
N SER A 651 21.27 13.46 24.85
CA SER A 651 20.80 14.84 24.91
C SER A 651 21.15 15.48 23.58
N ALA A 652 20.17 16.16 22.97
CA ALA A 652 20.35 16.99 21.80
C ALA A 652 21.45 18.04 22.04
N THR A 653 22.68 17.68 21.74
CA THR A 653 23.75 18.63 21.45
C THR A 653 24.08 18.45 20.00
N VAL A 654 23.55 19.38 19.20
CA VAL A 654 24.05 19.75 17.89
C VAL A 654 25.56 19.95 18.03
N VAL A 655 26.33 18.91 17.70
CA VAL A 655 27.75 19.08 17.41
C VAL A 655 27.79 19.60 15.99
N ASP A 656 27.92 20.91 15.91
CA ASP A 656 28.26 21.67 14.72
C ASP A 656 29.55 21.09 14.13
N GLY A 657 29.34 20.27 13.11
CA GLY A 657 30.32 19.38 12.51
C GLY A 657 29.72 18.79 11.25
N SER A 658 29.36 19.68 10.33
CA SER A 658 28.85 19.37 8.99
C SER A 658 29.71 18.30 8.30
N PHE A 659 29.24 17.06 8.29
CA PHE A 659 29.56 16.14 7.19
C PHE A 659 28.41 16.19 6.20
N ASP A 660 28.62 17.03 5.19
CA ASP A 660 27.81 17.09 3.99
C ASP A 660 27.94 15.77 3.21
N LEU A 661 26.96 14.88 3.38
CA LEU A 661 26.84 13.64 2.61
C LEU A 661 26.19 13.87 1.23
N SER A 662 25.97 15.12 0.79
CA SER A 662 25.31 15.45 -0.48
C SER A 662 26.21 15.44 -1.73
N LYS A 663 27.48 15.04 -1.63
CA LYS A 663 28.38 14.90 -2.80
C LYS A 663 28.88 13.47 -3.01
N SER A 664 28.01 12.60 -3.52
CA SER A 664 28.41 11.43 -4.33
C SER A 664 27.31 10.96 -5.29
N SER A 665 26.62 11.91 -5.94
CA SER A 665 25.76 11.62 -7.08
C SER A 665 26.59 11.53 -8.37
N TYR A 666 26.81 10.31 -8.86
CA TYR A 666 27.31 10.09 -10.22
C TYR A 666 26.12 10.13 -11.19
N ILE A 667 25.93 11.27 -11.87
CA ILE A 667 24.98 11.42 -12.97
C ILE A 667 25.64 10.86 -14.25
N ARG A 668 25.00 9.90 -14.93
CA ARG A 668 25.28 9.59 -16.35
C ARG A 668 24.16 10.15 -17.22
N HIS A 669 24.46 11.20 -17.97
CA HIS A 669 23.74 11.52 -19.19
C HIS A 669 24.27 10.66 -20.34
N GLY A 670 23.36 10.01 -21.06
CA GLY A 670 23.67 9.24 -22.27
C GLY A 670 22.62 8.17 -22.52
N ASP A 671 21.62 8.49 -23.34
CA ASP A 671 20.57 7.57 -23.78
C ASP A 671 21.17 6.34 -24.48
N HIS A 672 21.07 5.17 -23.85
CA HIS A 672 21.36 3.91 -24.52
C HIS A 672 20.07 3.35 -25.13
N ARG A 673 19.91 3.52 -26.44
CA ARG A 673 18.99 2.70 -27.24
C ARG A 673 19.64 1.35 -27.50
N CYS A 674 18.97 0.25 -27.15
CA CYS A 674 19.45 -1.10 -27.45
C CYS A 674 18.49 -1.80 -28.43
N PRO A 675 18.91 -2.10 -29.66
CA PRO A 675 18.27 -3.13 -30.47
C PRO A 675 18.65 -4.51 -29.92
N VAL A 676 17.68 -5.41 -30.04
CA VAL A 676 17.65 -6.79 -29.58
C VAL A 676 18.90 -7.59 -30.00
N SER A 677 19.64 -8.14 -29.03
CA SER A 677 20.05 -9.57 -29.02
C SER A 677 21.13 -9.89 -27.96
N SER A 678 20.92 -11.04 -27.31
CA SER A 678 21.88 -11.87 -26.56
C SER A 678 22.09 -11.61 -25.05
N LEU A 679 21.50 -12.54 -24.28
CA LEU A 679 21.61 -12.76 -22.84
C LEU A 679 23.01 -13.28 -22.42
N LYS A 680 24.04 -12.42 -22.44
CA LYS A 680 25.28 -12.61 -21.65
C LYS A 680 25.78 -11.23 -21.19
N ARG A 681 25.75 -10.95 -19.88
CA ARG A 681 26.29 -9.71 -19.27
C ARG A 681 27.74 -9.48 -19.77
N ARG A 682 27.97 -8.42 -20.55
CA ARG A 682 29.32 -7.91 -20.84
C ARG A 682 29.88 -7.33 -19.54
N ARG A 683 31.06 -7.82 -19.12
CA ARG A 683 31.87 -7.22 -18.04
C ARG A 683 32.13 -5.75 -18.39
N SER A 684 32.26 -4.90 -17.37
CA SER A 684 32.61 -3.47 -17.52
C SER A 684 33.70 -3.28 -18.58
N GLU A 685 33.53 -2.32 -19.49
CA GLU A 685 34.52 -1.97 -20.52
C GLU A 685 35.85 -1.41 -19.95
N LEU A 686 35.94 -1.25 -18.63
CA LEU A 686 37.19 -0.89 -17.96
C LEU A 686 38.21 -2.01 -18.20
N ALA A 687 39.33 -1.64 -18.83
CA ALA A 687 40.45 -2.55 -18.97
C ALA A 687 40.84 -3.06 -17.56
N PRO A 688 41.20 -4.34 -17.39
CA PRO A 688 41.56 -4.90 -16.09
C PRO A 688 42.56 -4.05 -15.30
N ASN A 689 43.50 -3.40 -16.01
CA ASN A 689 44.49 -2.49 -15.45
C ASN A 689 43.87 -1.24 -14.82
N GLU A 690 42.75 -0.76 -15.36
CA GLU A 690 42.06 0.42 -14.86
C GLU A 690 41.19 0.11 -13.63
N ILE A 691 40.67 -1.11 -13.54
CA ILE A 691 40.01 -1.63 -12.33
C ILE A 691 41.04 -1.81 -11.22
N LEU A 692 42.18 -2.43 -11.55
CA LEU A 692 43.29 -2.64 -10.60
C LEU A 692 43.87 -1.30 -10.12
N ARG A 693 44.00 -0.30 -11.01
CA ARG A 693 44.41 1.07 -10.66
C ARG A 693 43.42 1.73 -9.70
N LYS A 694 42.11 1.61 -9.92
CA LYS A 694 41.09 2.14 -9.01
C LYS A 694 41.08 1.44 -7.65
N ILE A 695 41.29 0.13 -7.61
CA ILE A 695 41.42 -0.63 -6.35
C ILE A 695 42.69 -0.20 -5.60
N TYR A 696 43.78 0.03 -6.32
CA TYR A 696 45.03 0.55 -5.75
C TYR A 696 44.85 1.97 -5.19
N GLU A 697 44.26 2.90 -5.95
CA GLU A 697 43.97 4.27 -5.50
C GLU A 697 43.01 4.30 -4.30
N ALA A 698 41.95 3.47 -4.31
CA ALA A 698 41.04 3.34 -3.17
C ALA A 698 41.73 2.74 -1.94
N SER A 699 42.66 1.79 -2.13
CA SER A 699 43.45 1.22 -1.03
C SER A 699 44.46 2.24 -0.46
N ILE A 700 45.01 3.15 -1.28
CA ILE A 700 45.82 4.29 -0.82
C ILE A 700 44.97 5.27 0.00
N GLN A 701 43.76 5.59 -0.46
CA GLN A 701 42.84 6.45 0.29
C GLN A 701 42.41 5.80 1.61
N LEU A 702 42.22 4.48 1.61
CA LEU A 702 41.98 3.70 2.84
C LEU A 702 43.13 3.84 3.85
N ALA A 703 44.37 3.91 3.35
CA ALA A 703 45.59 4.14 4.16
C ALA A 703 45.64 5.55 4.79
N GLN A 704 44.94 6.52 4.20
CA GLN A 704 44.85 7.90 4.67
C GLN A 704 43.75 8.10 5.74
N CYS A 705 42.80 7.16 5.86
CA CYS A 705 41.70 7.18 6.84
C CYS A 705 41.93 6.24 8.05
N THR A 706 43.18 6.02 8.45
CA THR A 706 43.66 4.86 9.23
C THR A 706 43.59 4.91 10.74
N ALA A 707 42.88 5.88 11.32
CA ALA A 707 42.82 6.05 12.78
C ALA A 707 42.30 4.81 13.53
N ASN A 708 41.58 3.91 12.85
CA ASN A 708 40.92 2.75 13.45
C ASN A 708 41.54 1.39 13.08
N PHE A 709 42.68 1.35 12.39
CA PHE A 709 43.24 0.09 11.92
C PHE A 709 44.01 -0.63 13.03
N ASP A 710 43.69 -1.91 13.16
CA ASP A 710 44.41 -2.84 13.99
C ASP A 710 45.75 -3.27 13.29
N PRO A 711 46.79 -3.83 13.94
CA PRO A 711 48.08 -4.14 13.36
C PRO A 711 47.95 -5.29 12.35
N ALA A 712 46.92 -6.13 12.47
CA ALA A 712 46.57 -7.16 11.50
C ALA A 712 45.81 -6.56 10.31
N ASP A 713 44.94 -5.58 10.52
CA ASP A 713 44.37 -4.78 9.44
C ASP A 713 45.46 -4.03 8.67
N TRP A 714 46.48 -3.54 9.38
CA TRP A 714 47.66 -2.94 8.79
C TRP A 714 48.52 -3.93 8.03
N GLU A 715 48.75 -5.14 8.53
CA GLU A 715 49.51 -6.17 7.81
C GLU A 715 48.74 -6.74 6.62
N LEU A 716 47.42 -6.87 6.73
CA LEU A 716 46.55 -7.28 5.63
C LEU A 716 46.49 -6.19 4.57
N HIS A 717 46.35 -4.92 4.97
CA HIS A 717 46.41 -3.77 4.08
C HIS A 717 47.77 -3.66 3.40
N LYS A 718 48.88 -3.81 4.13
CA LYS A 718 50.23 -3.89 3.54
C LYS A 718 50.37 -5.04 2.55
N LYS A 719 49.82 -6.22 2.86
CA LYS A 719 49.87 -7.39 1.96
C LYS A 719 49.03 -7.19 0.71
N VAL A 720 47.85 -6.58 0.85
CA VAL A 720 46.99 -6.18 -0.27
C VAL A 720 47.67 -5.11 -1.11
N MET A 721 48.26 -4.09 -0.49
CA MET A 721 49.04 -3.04 -1.15
C MET A 721 50.27 -3.61 -1.85
N ALA A 722 51.02 -4.52 -1.24
CA ALA A 722 52.19 -5.17 -1.84
C ALA A 722 51.81 -6.06 -3.04
N ASN A 723 50.66 -6.73 -2.97
CA ASN A 723 50.14 -7.50 -4.10
C ASN A 723 49.64 -6.59 -5.21
N LEU A 724 48.97 -5.48 -4.88
CA LEU A 724 48.46 -4.52 -5.87
C LEU A 724 49.60 -3.74 -6.53
N SER A 725 50.62 -3.32 -5.78
CA SER A 725 51.82 -2.64 -6.32
C SER A 725 52.75 -3.57 -7.10
N GLY A 726 52.64 -4.88 -6.94
CA GLY A 726 53.29 -5.87 -7.80
C GLY A 726 52.58 -6.14 -9.13
N ILE A 727 51.33 -5.65 -9.28
CA ILE A 727 50.46 -5.90 -10.45
C ILE A 727 50.21 -4.62 -11.26
N VAL A 728 50.16 -3.46 -10.60
CA VAL A 728 50.02 -2.13 -11.22
C VAL A 728 51.43 -1.52 -11.38
N PRO A 729 51.84 -1.03 -12.57
CA PRO A 729 53.18 -0.46 -12.78
C PRO A 729 53.44 0.81 -11.98
#